data_AF-A0A5J4YET2-F1
#
_entry.id   AF-A0A5J4YET2-F1
#
_cell.length_a   1.000
_cell.length_b   1.000
_cell.length_c   1.000
_cell.angle_alpha   90.00
_cell.angle_beta   90.00
_cell.angle_gamma   90.00
#
_symmetry.space_group_name_H-M   'P 1'
#
loop_
_entity.id
_entity.type
_entity.pdbx_description
1 polymer ?
#
loop_
_entity_poly.entity_id
_entity_poly.type
_entity_poly.pdbx_seq_one_letter_code
_entity_poly.pdbx_strand_id
1 'polypeptide(L)'
;MQYSMNLSRGPARLLQRGSKDSRGVQCFQAHSSIQNRSNHRQRHYRQAPNIIRCQSQKQVKAAAVEEKVDTGMSEVVKWGKEKRLQTQVVDVADDTISIRSLDWDRDRFDIEFGLQEGTTYNSFLIFGDKTCLVDASHEKFRDLYMKTLKDQLAEQGRTLDYVVVSHTEPDHSGLIPDIIDAFPDVKIAGSKVALMYLKGLTNRDFTQHPVKGGDKIDLGKGHELEFVMAPNLHWPDTMFSFDSSTGVLYTCDAFGLHYCDSEPFDTDLKAIEPHFRFYYDCLMKPNARSVLSALKRTKEMDYSTIAVGHGPLLRYNLSELVGRYQSWSEAVGKATASVAVLYSSDYGYSDRLSQTLARGITKAGAATEMVDVLSVDPQELVEIVGRSTGIALMAPPTDSDTAQNTLNTLMSSVNKKQKVLIAESYGGRDEPVDTLINNFVGVGVEPVFDPVRVKEVPDEKAYQGIEEAGTRLAQILTKKESIAKMKASMAPEVAKSLARVSGGLYVITAANKSARGAMLASWVAQASFEPLGLTVAVAKDRAIESLMQVGDTFVMNCLEEGNYSTNMKHFLKRFPPGADRLDGIAWSPAKNGSPVLESGIVAYMECRVISRMETADHWLTYAEVTDGAVVNGDKKTAIHRRKVANYY
;
A
#
# COMPACT_ATOMS: atom_id res chain seq x y z
N MET A 1 -19.31 20.48 -0.09
CA MET A 1 -20.54 20.62 -0.92
C MET A 1 -21.16 19.23 -1.10
N GLN A 2 -22.39 19.01 -0.63
CA GLN A 2 -23.10 17.73 -0.72
C GLN A 2 -24.05 17.69 -1.93
N TYR A 3 -24.09 16.57 -2.66
CA TYR A 3 -25.22 16.23 -3.54
C TYR A 3 -25.67 14.79 -3.26
N SER A 4 -26.93 14.65 -2.82
CA SER A 4 -27.64 13.40 -2.56
C SER A 4 -28.57 13.09 -3.74
N MET A 5 -28.54 11.85 -4.26
CA MET A 5 -29.51 11.35 -5.24
C MET A 5 -30.34 10.21 -4.64
N ASN A 6 -31.64 10.46 -4.56
CA ASN A 6 -32.71 9.49 -4.27
C ASN A 6 -33.00 8.65 -5.51
N LEU A 7 -33.14 7.33 -5.33
CA LEU A 7 -33.70 6.42 -6.34
C LEU A 7 -34.99 5.79 -5.79
N SER A 8 -36.08 5.99 -6.53
CA SER A 8 -37.41 5.45 -6.27
C SER A 8 -37.53 4.00 -6.75
N ARG A 9 -38.21 3.16 -5.95
CA ARG A 9 -38.61 1.79 -6.29
C ARG A 9 -40.04 1.76 -6.83
N GLY A 10 -40.27 0.93 -7.85
CA GLY A 10 -41.60 0.50 -8.32
C GLY A 10 -41.66 -1.05 -8.42
N PRO A 11 -42.78 -1.72 -8.09
CA PRO A 11 -42.83 -3.17 -7.90
C PRO A 11 -43.57 -3.93 -9.04
N ALA A 12 -43.23 -5.21 -9.25
CA ALA A 12 -44.07 -6.21 -9.93
C ALA A 12 -43.47 -7.61 -9.67
N ARG A 13 -44.08 -8.53 -8.93
CA ARG A 13 -45.29 -9.36 -9.14
C ARG A 13 -44.88 -10.85 -9.20
N LEU A 14 -45.54 -11.60 -8.32
CA LEU A 14 -45.57 -13.06 -8.20
C LEU A 14 -45.87 -13.77 -9.52
N LEU A 15 -45.25 -14.95 -9.69
CA LEU A 15 -45.90 -16.12 -10.29
C LEU A 15 -45.46 -17.39 -9.54
N GLN A 16 -46.44 -18.03 -8.89
CA GLN A 16 -46.37 -19.41 -8.41
C GLN A 16 -46.47 -20.37 -9.61
N ARG A 17 -45.74 -21.48 -9.55
CA ARG A 17 -46.17 -22.81 -10.01
C ARG A 17 -45.29 -23.87 -9.35
N GLY A 18 -45.91 -24.77 -8.59
CA GLY A 18 -45.25 -25.92 -8.01
C GLY A 18 -45.38 -27.16 -8.88
N SER A 19 -44.52 -28.15 -8.63
CA SER A 19 -44.93 -29.53 -8.37
C SER A 19 -43.71 -30.39 -8.03
N LYS A 20 -43.81 -31.06 -6.88
CA LYS A 20 -43.31 -32.40 -6.51
C LYS A 20 -42.44 -33.11 -7.57
N ASP A 21 -41.26 -33.59 -7.17
CA ASP A 21 -41.13 -35.04 -6.92
C ASP A 21 -39.92 -35.38 -6.04
N SER A 22 -40.19 -36.25 -5.08
CA SER A 22 -39.26 -36.89 -4.17
C SER A 22 -38.79 -38.21 -4.74
N ARG A 23 -37.49 -38.53 -4.62
CA ARG A 23 -36.99 -39.90 -4.43
C ARG A 23 -35.51 -39.85 -4.08
N GLY A 24 -35.18 -40.31 -2.88
CA GLY A 24 -33.81 -40.55 -2.46
C GLY A 24 -33.31 -41.94 -2.88
N VAL A 25 -32.09 -42.22 -2.43
CA VAL A 25 -31.58 -43.49 -1.88
C VAL A 25 -30.20 -43.89 -2.45
N GLN A 26 -29.30 -44.06 -1.47
CA GLN A 26 -28.14 -44.95 -1.35
C GLN A 26 -26.75 -44.59 -1.89
N CYS A 27 -25.91 -44.26 -0.90
CA CYS A 27 -24.49 -44.60 -0.78
C CYS A 27 -24.17 -46.06 -1.13
N PHE A 28 -23.00 -46.24 -1.77
CA PHE A 28 -22.17 -47.43 -1.60
C PHE A 28 -20.73 -46.98 -1.35
N GLN A 29 -20.21 -47.30 -0.16
CA GLN A 29 -18.78 -47.34 0.14
C GLN A 29 -18.24 -48.72 -0.27
N ALA A 30 -17.07 -48.76 -0.90
CA ALA A 30 -16.27 -49.96 -1.00
C ALA A 30 -14.81 -49.63 -0.67
N HIS A 31 -14.32 -50.22 0.42
CA HIS A 31 -12.92 -50.34 0.76
C HIS A 31 -12.24 -51.38 -0.13
N SER A 32 -11.00 -51.12 -0.56
CA SER A 32 -10.05 -52.19 -0.85
C SER A 32 -8.63 -51.79 -0.44
N SER A 33 -8.14 -52.49 0.56
CA SER A 33 -6.76 -52.61 1.01
C SER A 33 -5.88 -53.31 -0.03
N ILE A 34 -4.68 -52.79 -0.31
CA ILE A 34 -3.59 -53.58 -0.89
C ILE A 34 -2.29 -53.22 -0.15
N GLN A 35 -1.80 -54.18 0.64
CA GLN A 35 -0.41 -54.27 1.06
C GLN A 35 0.44 -54.74 -0.13
N ASN A 36 1.60 -54.14 -0.35
CA ASN A 36 2.71 -54.90 -0.93
C ASN A 36 4.07 -54.37 -0.44
N ARG A 37 4.85 -55.30 0.12
CA ARG A 37 6.24 -55.12 0.53
C ARG A 37 7.15 -55.47 -0.64
N SER A 38 8.23 -54.73 -0.84
CA SER A 38 9.50 -55.31 -1.31
C SER A 38 10.71 -54.41 -1.05
N ASN A 39 11.74 -55.04 -0.48
CA ASN A 39 13.05 -54.54 -0.09
C ASN A 39 13.89 -53.98 -1.26
N HIS A 40 14.75 -52.97 -1.04
CA HIS A 40 16.20 -53.15 -0.81
C HIS A 40 17.03 -51.85 -0.94
N ARG A 41 18.14 -51.83 -0.19
CA ARG A 41 19.41 -51.07 -0.34
C ARG A 41 19.48 -49.66 0.27
N GLN A 42 19.86 -49.61 1.54
CA GLN A 42 20.55 -48.46 2.13
C GLN A 42 22.07 -48.59 1.92
N ARG A 43 22.69 -47.53 1.38
CA ARG A 43 24.13 -47.27 1.43
C ARG A 43 24.39 -46.13 2.42
N HIS A 44 25.41 -46.31 3.25
CA HIS A 44 25.91 -45.39 4.26
C HIS A 44 26.17 -43.97 3.75
N TYR A 45 25.73 -42.97 4.50
CA TYR A 45 26.39 -41.66 4.60
C TYR A 45 26.41 -41.17 6.06
N ARG A 46 27.43 -40.37 6.35
CA ARG A 46 28.05 -40.09 7.65
C ARG A 46 27.20 -39.25 8.62
N GLN A 47 27.57 -39.41 9.89
CA GLN A 47 27.05 -38.79 11.11
C GLN A 47 27.10 -37.25 11.15
N ALA A 48 26.12 -36.65 11.83
CA ALA A 48 26.18 -35.33 12.46
C ALA A 48 25.77 -35.47 13.96
N PRO A 49 26.32 -34.67 14.90
CA PRO A 49 26.18 -34.94 16.33
C PRO A 49 25.02 -34.20 17.03
N ASN A 50 24.41 -34.94 17.95
CA ASN A 50 23.85 -34.56 19.26
C ASN A 50 22.95 -33.31 19.39
N ILE A 51 21.63 -33.55 19.45
CA ILE A 51 20.66 -32.68 20.13
C ILE A 51 20.37 -33.27 21.52
N ILE A 52 20.60 -32.46 22.54
CA ILE A 52 20.33 -32.74 23.95
C ILE A 52 18.82 -32.77 24.19
N ARG A 53 18.36 -33.85 24.83
CA ARG A 53 16.97 -34.10 25.24
C ARG A 53 16.63 -33.18 26.42
N CYS A 54 15.74 -32.20 26.22
CA CYS A 54 15.17 -31.43 27.33
C CYS A 54 13.91 -32.13 27.86
N GLN A 55 13.84 -32.30 29.18
CA GLN A 55 12.81 -33.03 29.89
C GLN A 55 11.49 -32.25 29.95
N SER A 56 10.38 -32.98 29.89
CA SER A 56 9.01 -32.50 30.02
C SER A 56 8.77 -31.79 31.36
N GLN A 57 8.33 -30.53 31.32
CA GLN A 57 7.67 -29.88 32.45
C GLN A 57 6.16 -29.76 32.20
N LYS A 58 5.43 -30.06 33.27
CA LYS A 58 3.98 -30.25 33.34
C LYS A 58 3.23 -28.95 32.99
N GLN A 59 2.22 -29.07 32.12
CA GLN A 59 1.20 -28.04 31.92
C GLN A 59 0.41 -27.82 33.21
N VAL A 60 0.48 -26.61 33.76
CA VAL A 60 -0.49 -26.11 34.73
C VAL A 60 -1.63 -25.48 33.93
N LYS A 61 -2.83 -26.05 34.03
CA LYS A 61 -4.05 -25.42 33.52
C LYS A 61 -4.37 -24.22 34.42
N ALA A 62 -4.08 -23.02 33.96
CA ALA A 62 -4.68 -21.81 34.51
C ALA A 62 -6.13 -21.73 34.00
N ALA A 63 -7.08 -21.68 34.92
CA ALA A 63 -8.46 -21.35 34.60
C ALA A 63 -8.48 -19.89 34.16
N ALA A 64 -8.83 -19.64 32.90
CA ALA A 64 -9.11 -18.31 32.40
C ALA A 64 -10.38 -17.81 33.08
N VAL A 65 -10.21 -16.88 34.03
CA VAL A 65 -11.27 -15.96 34.39
C VAL A 65 -11.28 -14.95 33.26
N GLU A 66 -12.28 -15.00 32.38
CA GLU A 66 -12.59 -13.89 31.48
C GLU A 66 -13.07 -12.73 32.34
N GLU A 67 -12.13 -11.94 32.87
CA GLU A 67 -12.43 -10.57 33.24
C GLU A 67 -12.78 -9.83 31.95
N LYS A 68 -14.02 -9.34 31.87
CA LYS A 68 -14.39 -8.31 30.88
C LYS A 68 -13.50 -7.11 31.14
N VAL A 69 -12.45 -6.99 30.34
CA VAL A 69 -11.66 -5.76 30.23
C VAL A 69 -12.63 -4.65 29.84
N ASP A 70 -12.67 -3.57 30.60
CA ASP A 70 -13.35 -2.36 30.17
C ASP A 70 -12.62 -1.86 28.92
N THR A 71 -13.21 -2.10 27.75
CA THR A 71 -12.53 -1.90 26.47
C THR A 71 -12.38 -0.43 26.09
N GLY A 72 -12.89 0.52 26.91
CA GLY A 72 -12.87 1.95 26.59
C GLY A 72 -13.60 2.31 25.28
N MET A 73 -14.48 1.42 24.81
CA MET A 73 -15.13 1.50 23.51
C MET A 73 -16.41 2.36 23.58
N SER A 74 -16.56 3.30 22.67
CA SER A 74 -17.82 4.03 22.49
C SER A 74 -18.85 3.20 21.73
N GLU A 75 -20.09 3.69 21.61
CA GLU A 75 -21.07 3.06 20.74
C GLU A 75 -20.67 3.20 19.26
N VAL A 76 -20.99 2.18 18.45
CA VAL A 76 -20.76 2.24 17.00
C VAL A 76 -21.72 3.26 16.37
N VAL A 77 -21.15 4.25 15.70
CA VAL A 77 -21.90 5.25 14.92
C VAL A 77 -21.82 4.90 13.44
N LYS A 78 -22.92 5.12 12.71
CA LYS A 78 -22.97 4.94 11.26
C LYS A 78 -22.63 6.23 10.53
N TRP A 79 -21.67 6.17 9.63
CA TRP A 79 -21.30 7.26 8.72
C TRP A 79 -21.70 6.95 7.28
N GLY A 80 -22.37 7.90 6.63
CA GLY A 80 -22.86 7.74 5.27
C GLY A 80 -23.89 6.62 5.14
N LYS A 81 -23.69 5.72 4.15
CA LYS A 81 -24.68 4.69 3.80
C LYS A 81 -24.67 3.45 4.70
N GLU A 82 -23.60 3.18 5.46
CA GLU A 82 -23.54 2.09 6.47
C GLU A 82 -22.18 1.90 7.18
N LYS A 83 -21.17 2.75 6.95
CA LYS A 83 -19.81 2.55 7.50
C LYS A 83 -19.79 2.73 9.01
N ARG A 84 -19.12 1.85 9.73
CA ARG A 84 -19.04 1.82 11.19
C ARG A 84 -17.83 2.62 11.67
N LEU A 85 -18.09 3.60 12.52
CA LEU A 85 -17.09 4.38 13.22
C LEU A 85 -17.23 4.15 14.73
N GLN A 86 -16.12 4.08 15.43
CA GLN A 86 -16.07 3.93 16.88
C GLN A 86 -14.81 4.60 17.43
N THR A 87 -14.83 5.01 18.69
CA THR A 87 -13.62 5.42 19.42
C THR A 87 -13.29 4.39 20.50
N GLN A 88 -12.01 4.20 20.73
CA GLN A 88 -11.48 3.34 21.79
C GLN A 88 -10.46 4.13 22.61
N VAL A 89 -10.63 4.13 23.94
CA VAL A 89 -9.61 4.65 24.87
C VAL A 89 -8.78 3.49 25.39
N VAL A 90 -7.45 3.62 25.33
CA VAL A 90 -6.51 2.56 25.73
C VAL A 90 -5.34 3.14 26.51
N ASP A 91 -5.00 2.54 27.64
CA ASP A 91 -3.77 2.86 28.35
C ASP A 91 -2.54 2.41 27.53
N VAL A 92 -1.68 3.37 27.21
CA VAL A 92 -0.44 3.10 26.46
C VAL A 92 0.70 2.95 27.45
N ALA A 93 0.90 3.91 28.33
CA ALA A 93 1.94 3.90 29.34
C ALA A 93 1.47 4.69 30.56
N ASP A 94 2.32 4.80 31.58
CA ASP A 94 2.02 5.65 32.74
C ASP A 94 1.68 7.08 32.27
N ASP A 95 0.58 7.63 32.82
CA ASP A 95 0.02 8.94 32.49
C ASP A 95 -0.29 9.16 30.99
N THR A 96 -0.33 8.11 30.17
CA THR A 96 -0.50 8.22 28.71
C THR A 96 -1.58 7.27 28.20
N ILE A 97 -2.61 7.85 27.58
CA ILE A 97 -3.67 7.11 26.90
C ILE A 97 -3.66 7.36 25.39
N SER A 98 -4.22 6.44 24.62
CA SER A 98 -4.55 6.65 23.21
C SER A 98 -6.06 6.80 23.04
N ILE A 99 -6.47 7.73 22.19
CA ILE A 99 -7.82 7.77 21.62
C ILE A 99 -7.71 7.24 20.19
N ARG A 100 -8.14 6.00 19.98
CA ARG A 100 -8.13 5.35 18.66
C ARG A 100 -9.48 5.54 17.99
N SER A 101 -9.50 6.23 16.85
CA SER A 101 -10.67 6.33 15.99
C SER A 101 -10.72 5.16 15.00
N LEU A 102 -11.54 4.15 15.29
CA LEU A 102 -11.69 2.92 14.53
C LEU A 102 -12.63 3.10 13.33
N ASP A 103 -12.10 3.05 12.10
CA ASP A 103 -12.87 3.02 10.85
C ASP A 103 -12.85 1.61 10.26
N TRP A 104 -13.87 0.84 10.60
CA TRP A 104 -13.98 -0.57 10.26
C TRP A 104 -14.18 -0.83 8.76
N ASP A 105 -14.73 0.15 8.04
CA ASP A 105 -15.25 -0.05 6.68
C ASP A 105 -14.61 0.95 5.69
N ARG A 106 -13.31 1.25 5.87
CA ARG A 106 -12.54 2.13 4.98
C ARG A 106 -12.40 1.48 3.59
N ASP A 107 -12.85 2.21 2.57
CA ASP A 107 -12.82 1.75 1.18
C ASP A 107 -11.43 1.94 0.53
N ARG A 108 -11.17 1.13 -0.51
CA ARG A 108 -9.94 1.06 -1.32
C ARG A 108 -9.76 2.21 -2.34
N PHE A 109 -10.02 3.46 -1.97
CA PHE A 109 -9.86 4.56 -2.94
C PHE A 109 -8.40 5.03 -3.07
N ASP A 110 -7.67 5.07 -1.96
CA ASP A 110 -6.24 5.35 -1.97
C ASP A 110 -5.46 4.02 -2.02
N ILE A 111 -4.28 4.08 -2.63
CA ILE A 111 -3.52 2.89 -3.08
C ILE A 111 -3.05 2.02 -1.91
N GLU A 112 -2.88 2.64 -0.75
CA GLU A 112 -2.48 2.08 0.53
C GLU A 112 -3.61 1.29 1.25
N PHE A 113 -4.89 1.49 0.91
CA PHE A 113 -6.02 0.74 1.49
C PHE A 113 -6.35 -0.57 0.73
N GLY A 114 -5.38 -1.10 -0.02
CA GLY A 114 -5.52 -2.23 -0.94
C GLY A 114 -6.10 -3.52 -0.34
N LEU A 115 -5.95 -3.73 0.97
CA LEU A 115 -6.30 -4.99 1.66
C LEU A 115 -7.67 -4.97 2.36
N GLN A 116 -8.37 -3.82 2.42
CA GLN A 116 -9.78 -3.72 2.83
C GLN A 116 -10.13 -4.17 4.27
N GLU A 117 -9.21 -4.09 5.23
CA GLU A 117 -9.46 -4.42 6.64
C GLU A 117 -9.60 -3.18 7.53
N GLY A 118 -10.15 -2.09 6.98
CA GLY A 118 -10.32 -0.82 7.69
C GLY A 118 -9.00 -0.11 8.04
N THR A 119 -9.09 0.91 8.89
CA THR A 119 -7.93 1.59 9.49
C THR A 119 -8.31 2.19 10.85
N THR A 120 -7.30 2.65 11.59
CA THR A 120 -7.50 3.51 12.78
C THR A 120 -6.86 4.88 12.55
N TYR A 121 -7.28 5.89 13.30
CA TYR A 121 -6.60 7.18 13.45
C TYR A 121 -6.31 7.37 14.93
N ASN A 122 -5.06 7.15 15.33
CA ASN A 122 -4.67 7.12 16.73
C ASN A 122 -4.08 8.47 17.13
N SER A 123 -4.62 9.07 18.19
CA SER A 123 -3.99 10.18 18.89
C SER A 123 -3.65 9.78 20.32
N PHE A 124 -2.83 10.60 21.00
CA PHE A 124 -2.30 10.26 22.32
C PHE A 124 -2.41 11.44 23.28
N LEU A 125 -2.89 11.20 24.48
CA LEU A 125 -3.06 12.22 25.52
C LEU A 125 -2.11 11.89 26.68
N ILE A 126 -1.22 12.83 27.01
CA ILE A 126 -0.17 12.68 28.01
C ILE A 126 -0.46 13.63 29.17
N PHE A 127 -0.51 13.10 30.39
CA PHE A 127 -0.93 13.80 31.61
C PHE A 127 0.24 14.07 32.57
N GLY A 128 1.13 14.98 32.18
CA GLY A 128 2.17 15.54 33.08
C GLY A 128 1.63 16.58 34.07
N ASP A 129 2.46 17.54 34.46
CA ASP A 129 2.02 18.81 35.07
C ASP A 129 1.28 19.69 34.05
N LYS A 130 1.61 19.55 32.77
CA LYS A 130 0.91 20.06 31.59
C LYS A 130 0.34 18.91 30.77
N THR A 131 -0.80 19.14 30.11
CA THR A 131 -1.44 18.12 29.27
C THR A 131 -1.09 18.34 27.81
N CYS A 132 -0.63 17.29 27.14
CA CYS A 132 -0.27 17.32 25.73
C CYS A 132 -1.11 16.31 24.95
N LEU A 133 -1.69 16.76 23.84
CA LEU A 133 -2.27 15.89 22.83
C LEU A 133 -1.27 15.73 21.67
N VAL A 134 -0.93 14.50 21.27
CA VAL A 134 -0.14 14.20 20.09
C VAL A 134 -1.08 13.76 18.97
N ASP A 135 -1.09 14.54 17.90
CA ASP A 135 -1.98 14.44 16.73
C ASP A 135 -3.48 14.45 17.09
N ALA A 136 -4.34 14.33 16.08
CA ALA A 136 -5.78 14.23 16.27
C ALA A 136 -6.35 13.10 15.42
N SER A 137 -7.49 13.34 14.77
CA SER A 137 -8.20 12.32 14.01
C SER A 137 -8.85 12.93 12.77
N HIS A 138 -9.30 12.06 11.89
CA HIS A 138 -10.01 12.42 10.67
C HIS A 138 -11.36 13.11 10.97
N GLU A 139 -11.72 14.10 10.14
CA GLU A 139 -12.96 14.91 10.29
C GLU A 139 -14.26 14.11 10.46
N LYS A 140 -14.37 12.89 9.91
CA LYS A 140 -15.58 12.07 10.01
C LYS A 140 -15.84 11.58 11.44
N PHE A 141 -14.84 11.62 12.31
CA PHE A 141 -14.94 11.29 13.72
C PHE A 141 -15.27 12.48 14.61
N ARG A 142 -15.46 13.69 14.06
CA ARG A 142 -15.62 14.94 14.82
C ARG A 142 -16.42 14.77 16.12
N ASP A 143 -17.65 14.30 16.01
CA ASP A 143 -18.54 14.20 17.17
C ASP A 143 -18.06 13.16 18.19
N LEU A 144 -17.69 11.96 17.74
CA LEU A 144 -17.19 10.88 18.59
C LEU A 144 -15.88 11.25 19.28
N TYR A 145 -14.92 11.77 18.51
CA TYR A 145 -13.59 12.11 18.97
C TYR A 145 -13.62 13.29 19.94
N MET A 146 -14.29 14.39 19.57
CA MET A 146 -14.35 15.57 20.44
C MET A 146 -15.10 15.30 21.74
N LYS A 147 -16.12 14.42 21.72
CA LYS A 147 -16.77 13.94 22.94
C LYS A 147 -15.78 13.14 23.79
N THR A 148 -15.12 12.13 23.20
CA THR A 148 -14.17 11.27 23.92
C THR A 148 -13.03 12.09 24.53
N LEU A 149 -12.42 13.01 23.77
CA LEU A 149 -11.37 13.91 24.25
C LEU A 149 -11.82 14.75 25.45
N LYS A 150 -13.00 15.38 25.36
CA LYS A 150 -13.53 16.22 26.44
C LYS A 150 -13.85 15.41 27.68
N ASP A 151 -14.40 14.21 27.53
CA ASP A 151 -14.71 13.31 28.65
C ASP A 151 -13.42 12.90 29.38
N GLN A 152 -12.36 12.51 28.65
CA GLN A 152 -11.07 12.12 29.23
C GLN A 152 -10.36 13.29 29.94
N LEU A 153 -10.42 14.50 29.37
CA LEU A 153 -9.90 15.70 30.03
C LEU A 153 -10.68 16.05 31.30
N ALA A 154 -12.02 15.95 31.25
CA ALA A 154 -12.88 16.24 32.38
C ALA A 154 -12.70 15.24 33.54
N GLU A 155 -12.51 13.95 33.24
CA GLU A 155 -12.25 12.90 34.21
C GLU A 155 -10.97 13.15 35.03
N GLN A 156 -9.93 13.72 34.39
CA GLN A 156 -8.69 14.11 35.05
C GLN A 156 -8.74 15.52 35.67
N GLY A 157 -9.81 16.29 35.41
CA GLY A 157 -9.91 17.70 35.82
C GLY A 157 -8.89 18.61 35.11
N ARG A 158 -8.59 18.34 33.84
CA ARG A 158 -7.51 18.98 33.06
C ARG A 158 -8.07 19.73 31.84
N THR A 159 -7.24 20.60 31.29
CA THR A 159 -7.39 21.21 29.95
C THR A 159 -6.17 20.83 29.10
N LEU A 160 -6.13 21.27 27.83
CA LEU A 160 -4.97 21.12 26.94
C LEU A 160 -4.03 22.31 27.05
N ASP A 161 -2.75 22.03 27.27
CA ASP A 161 -1.66 23.02 27.20
C ASP A 161 -0.97 23.01 25.84
N TYR A 162 -0.77 21.81 25.29
CA TYR A 162 -0.09 21.58 24.02
C TYR A 162 -0.86 20.64 23.12
N VAL A 163 -0.76 20.89 21.82
CA VAL A 163 -1.05 19.92 20.76
C VAL A 163 0.21 19.79 19.91
N VAL A 164 0.82 18.61 19.90
CA VAL A 164 1.91 18.27 18.98
C VAL A 164 1.29 17.79 17.68
N VAL A 165 1.68 18.40 16.56
CA VAL A 165 1.29 17.99 15.21
C VAL A 165 2.51 17.38 14.54
N SER A 166 2.57 16.05 14.56
CA SER A 166 3.64 15.24 13.98
C SER A 166 3.60 15.29 12.46
N HIS A 167 2.39 15.40 11.90
CA HIS A 167 2.11 15.37 10.48
C HIS A 167 0.74 16.03 10.19
N THR A 168 0.62 16.74 9.08
CA THR A 168 -0.53 17.59 8.76
C THR A 168 -1.54 16.97 7.79
N GLU A 169 -1.35 15.75 7.30
CA GLU A 169 -2.36 15.11 6.45
C GLU A 169 -3.73 15.07 7.17
N PRO A 170 -4.85 15.39 6.48
CA PRO A 170 -6.14 15.64 7.14
C PRO A 170 -6.74 14.47 7.93
N ASP A 171 -6.21 13.27 7.79
CA ASP A 171 -6.64 12.12 8.55
C ASP A 171 -6.06 12.06 9.97
N HIS A 172 -4.96 12.77 10.21
CA HIS A 172 -4.39 13.01 11.55
C HIS A 172 -4.66 14.43 12.05
N SER A 173 -4.75 15.40 11.15
CA SER A 173 -4.88 16.83 11.49
C SER A 173 -6.29 17.39 11.36
N GLY A 174 -7.24 16.62 10.79
CA GLY A 174 -8.55 17.13 10.37
C GLY A 174 -9.43 17.70 11.49
N LEU A 175 -9.18 17.32 12.74
CA LEU A 175 -9.87 17.83 13.93
C LEU A 175 -9.07 18.85 14.74
N ILE A 176 -7.85 19.19 14.33
CA ILE A 176 -7.08 20.28 14.94
C ILE A 176 -7.84 21.63 14.89
N PRO A 177 -8.57 22.00 13.81
CA PRO A 177 -9.45 23.17 13.83
C PRO A 177 -10.45 23.18 14.99
N ASP A 178 -11.14 22.04 15.22
CA ASP A 178 -12.13 21.89 16.29
C ASP A 178 -11.49 21.97 17.68
N ILE A 179 -10.25 21.49 17.82
CA ILE A 179 -9.47 21.58 19.06
C ILE A 179 -9.07 23.03 19.34
N ILE A 180 -8.58 23.77 18.35
CA ILE A 180 -8.24 25.20 18.49
C ILE A 180 -9.47 26.00 18.93
N ASP A 181 -10.61 25.75 18.29
CA ASP A 181 -11.86 26.45 18.60
C ASP A 181 -12.36 26.12 20.04
N ALA A 182 -12.15 24.89 20.52
CA ALA A 182 -12.55 24.45 21.84
C ALA A 182 -11.58 24.83 22.97
N PHE A 183 -10.29 24.96 22.66
CA PHE A 183 -9.20 25.23 23.60
C PHE A 183 -8.32 26.38 23.08
N PRO A 184 -8.80 27.64 23.11
CA PRO A 184 -8.15 28.76 22.44
C PRO A 184 -6.75 29.11 22.96
N ASP A 185 -6.43 28.73 24.20
CA ASP A 185 -5.12 28.99 24.82
C ASP A 185 -4.07 27.90 24.51
N VAL A 186 -4.46 26.85 23.77
CA VAL A 186 -3.58 25.73 23.45
C VAL A 186 -2.42 26.16 22.55
N LYS A 187 -1.23 25.62 22.80
CA LYS A 187 -0.05 25.84 21.97
C LYS A 187 0.12 24.70 20.97
N ILE A 188 0.18 25.04 19.70
CA ILE A 188 0.40 24.05 18.63
C ILE A 188 1.90 23.92 18.39
N ALA A 189 2.47 22.78 18.79
CA ALA A 189 3.86 22.44 18.57
C ALA A 189 4.04 21.64 17.28
N GLY A 190 5.01 22.02 16.46
CA GLY A 190 5.22 21.40 15.15
C GLY A 190 6.51 21.86 14.49
N SER A 191 6.97 21.11 13.49
CA SER A 191 8.04 21.59 12.61
C SER A 191 7.62 22.89 11.93
N LYS A 192 8.58 23.70 11.46
CA LYS A 192 8.26 24.94 10.73
C LYS A 192 7.37 24.66 9.51
N VAL A 193 7.59 23.53 8.83
CA VAL A 193 6.82 23.11 7.66
C VAL A 193 5.41 22.68 8.09
N ALA A 194 5.28 21.88 9.16
CA ALA A 194 3.98 21.47 9.71
C ALA A 194 3.12 22.67 10.10
N LEU A 195 3.69 23.64 10.82
CA LEU A 195 2.95 24.85 11.24
C LEU A 195 2.51 25.72 10.04
N MET A 196 3.33 25.76 8.99
CA MET A 196 3.00 26.46 7.74
C MET A 196 1.82 25.77 7.02
N TYR A 197 1.88 24.45 6.82
CA TYR A 197 0.81 23.67 6.19
C TYR A 197 -0.48 23.73 7.02
N LEU A 198 -0.39 23.51 8.33
CA LEU A 198 -1.54 23.56 9.21
C LEU A 198 -2.22 24.93 9.19
N LYS A 199 -1.45 26.03 9.11
CA LYS A 199 -2.04 27.36 8.97
C LYS A 199 -2.83 27.50 7.67
N GLY A 200 -2.32 26.98 6.57
CA GLY A 200 -3.03 26.93 5.28
C GLY A 200 -4.32 26.11 5.35
N LEU A 201 -4.23 24.88 5.89
CA LEU A 201 -5.35 23.94 6.00
C LEU A 201 -6.46 24.45 6.93
N THR A 202 -6.08 25.01 8.08
CA THR A 202 -7.04 25.44 9.10
C THR A 202 -7.65 26.81 8.79
N ASN A 203 -6.92 27.66 8.07
CA ASN A 203 -7.19 29.09 7.88
C ASN A 203 -7.55 29.79 9.22
N ARG A 204 -6.87 29.40 10.30
CA ARG A 204 -7.05 29.92 11.66
C ARG A 204 -5.74 30.50 12.16
N ASP A 205 -5.85 31.50 13.03
CA ASP A 205 -4.74 31.90 13.88
C ASP A 205 -4.75 31.05 15.16
N PHE A 206 -3.58 30.60 15.58
CA PHE A 206 -3.35 29.82 16.78
C PHE A 206 -1.95 30.10 17.33
N THR A 207 -1.74 29.85 18.61
CA THR A 207 -0.43 30.06 19.25
C THR A 207 0.54 28.99 18.76
N GLN A 208 1.50 29.39 17.92
CA GLN A 208 2.50 28.49 17.35
C GLN A 208 3.67 28.26 18.32
N HIS A 209 4.15 27.02 18.38
CA HIS A 209 5.34 26.62 19.12
C HIS A 209 6.29 25.84 18.18
N PRO A 210 7.08 26.53 17.34
CA PRO A 210 7.96 25.85 16.38
C PRO A 210 9.07 25.07 17.09
N VAL A 211 9.25 23.81 16.69
CA VAL A 211 10.30 22.92 17.21
C VAL A 211 11.25 22.46 16.10
N LYS A 212 12.48 22.11 16.49
CA LYS A 212 13.54 21.54 15.65
C LYS A 212 14.04 20.23 16.26
N GLY A 213 14.87 19.50 15.50
CA GLY A 213 15.45 18.25 15.98
C GLY A 213 16.29 18.46 17.23
N GLY A 214 16.01 17.68 18.28
CA GLY A 214 16.64 17.76 19.60
C GLY A 214 16.01 18.79 20.55
N ASP A 215 15.06 19.61 20.10
CA ASP A 215 14.28 20.45 21.00
C ASP A 215 13.41 19.58 21.91
N LYS A 216 13.04 20.13 23.07
CA LYS A 216 12.31 19.42 24.11
C LYS A 216 11.16 20.24 24.68
N ILE A 217 10.03 19.60 24.97
CA ILE A 217 8.95 20.16 25.76
C ILE A 217 8.81 19.37 27.06
N ASP A 218 9.07 20.03 28.18
CA ASP A 218 8.83 19.50 29.52
C ASP A 218 7.35 19.67 29.88
N LEU A 219 6.67 18.52 29.99
CA LEU A 219 5.29 18.40 30.44
C LEU A 219 5.19 18.20 31.94
N GLY A 220 6.29 18.00 32.68
CA GLY A 220 6.29 17.69 34.11
C GLY A 220 6.11 16.20 34.40
N LYS A 221 6.20 15.83 35.68
CA LYS A 221 6.24 14.42 36.16
C LYS A 221 7.28 13.51 35.47
N GLY A 222 8.32 14.08 34.87
CA GLY A 222 9.35 13.34 34.12
C GLY A 222 9.09 13.23 32.62
N HIS A 223 7.89 13.58 32.13
CA HIS A 223 7.58 13.58 30.70
C HIS A 223 8.28 14.74 29.99
N GLU A 224 9.34 14.41 29.28
CA GLU A 224 10.09 15.34 28.43
C GLU A 224 10.04 14.84 26.99
N LEU A 225 9.25 15.54 26.16
CA LEU A 225 9.06 15.20 24.75
C LEU A 225 10.22 15.75 23.91
N GLU A 226 11.09 14.87 23.43
CA GLU A 226 12.18 15.21 22.51
C GLU A 226 11.74 15.03 21.05
N PHE A 227 11.99 16.03 20.20
CA PHE A 227 11.55 16.01 18.79
C PHE A 227 12.63 15.51 17.84
N VAL A 228 12.25 14.63 16.91
CA VAL A 228 13.12 14.11 15.85
C VAL A 228 12.54 14.45 14.50
N MET A 229 13.24 15.27 13.71
CA MET A 229 12.79 15.57 12.35
C MET A 229 12.87 14.31 11.49
N ALA A 230 11.79 14.00 10.77
CA ALA A 230 11.68 12.81 9.93
C ALA A 230 11.01 13.15 8.57
N PRO A 231 11.51 14.18 7.85
CA PRO A 231 10.83 14.69 6.66
C PRO A 231 10.74 13.64 5.56
N ASN A 232 9.67 13.75 4.77
CA ASN A 232 9.32 12.88 3.66
C ASN A 232 8.96 11.44 4.11
N LEU A 233 8.42 11.26 5.33
CA LEU A 233 7.89 9.99 5.86
C LEU A 233 6.40 10.06 6.22
N HIS A 234 5.50 10.32 5.27
CA HIS A 234 5.71 10.41 3.82
C HIS A 234 5.68 11.84 3.28
N TRP A 235 5.23 12.82 4.08
CA TRP A 235 5.20 14.23 3.70
C TRP A 235 6.40 15.03 4.25
N PRO A 236 6.70 16.21 3.69
CA PRO A 236 7.86 17.03 4.09
C PRO A 236 7.85 17.50 5.54
N ASP A 237 6.67 17.57 6.17
CA ASP A 237 6.46 18.14 7.49
C ASP A 237 6.67 17.15 8.64
N THR A 238 6.74 15.86 8.34
CA THR A 238 6.77 14.77 9.33
C THR A 238 7.89 14.92 10.36
N MET A 239 7.52 14.76 11.63
CA MET A 239 8.44 14.63 12.76
C MET A 239 7.96 13.56 13.73
N PHE A 240 8.88 12.99 14.52
CA PHE A 240 8.58 12.12 15.63
C PHE A 240 8.74 12.87 16.96
N SER A 241 8.10 12.36 18.00
CA SER A 241 8.29 12.83 19.38
C SER A 241 8.59 11.63 20.28
N PHE A 242 9.58 11.75 21.15
CA PHE A 242 9.98 10.68 22.08
C PHE A 242 9.75 11.12 23.52
N ASP A 243 8.97 10.36 24.28
CA ASP A 243 8.85 10.52 25.72
C ASP A 243 9.84 9.61 26.44
N SER A 244 10.91 10.20 26.98
CA SER A 244 11.95 9.47 27.69
C SER A 244 11.50 8.84 29.01
N SER A 245 10.41 9.32 29.62
CA SER A 245 9.88 8.77 30.87
C SER A 245 9.22 7.41 30.66
N THR A 246 8.43 7.30 29.59
CA THR A 246 7.63 6.12 29.28
C THR A 246 8.25 5.22 28.22
N GLY A 247 9.27 5.70 27.51
CA GLY A 247 9.88 4.97 26.39
C GLY A 247 8.95 4.85 25.19
N VAL A 248 8.03 5.80 25.01
CA VAL A 248 7.08 5.84 23.88
C VAL A 248 7.60 6.77 22.79
N LEU A 249 7.72 6.24 21.56
CA LEU A 249 8.07 7.00 20.37
C LEU A 249 6.81 7.21 19.50
N TYR A 250 6.34 8.44 19.36
CA TYR A 250 5.20 8.82 18.53
C TYR A 250 5.68 9.10 17.11
N THR A 251 5.17 8.33 16.14
CA THR A 251 5.71 8.33 14.77
C THR A 251 4.69 8.67 13.69
N CYS A 252 3.42 8.88 14.07
CA CYS A 252 2.32 9.09 13.14
C CYS A 252 2.33 7.99 12.05
N ASP A 253 2.48 8.33 10.77
CA ASP A 253 2.47 7.36 9.68
C ASP A 253 3.63 6.36 9.70
N ALA A 254 4.81 6.76 10.14
CA ALA A 254 5.96 5.86 10.11
C ALA A 254 5.70 4.65 11.02
N PHE A 255 5.97 3.45 10.49
CA PHE A 255 5.63 2.15 11.09
C PHE A 255 4.13 1.83 11.23
N GLY A 256 3.24 2.67 10.70
CA GLY A 256 1.81 2.41 10.69
C GLY A 256 1.40 1.26 9.77
N LEU A 257 0.12 0.89 9.85
CA LEU A 257 -0.53 -0.01 8.91
C LEU A 257 -2.06 0.21 8.87
N HIS A 258 -2.67 -0.02 7.71
CA HIS A 258 -4.14 0.01 7.60
C HIS A 258 -4.73 -1.35 7.94
N TYR A 259 -5.13 -1.47 9.21
CA TYR A 259 -5.81 -2.62 9.80
C TYR A 259 -6.60 -2.13 11.02
N CYS A 260 -7.90 -2.38 11.03
CA CYS A 260 -8.80 -1.97 12.10
C CYS A 260 -9.16 -3.17 12.97
N ASP A 261 -8.74 -3.11 14.24
CA ASP A 261 -9.09 -4.11 15.24
C ASP A 261 -9.23 -3.46 16.62
N SER A 262 -10.07 -4.07 17.44
CA SER A 262 -10.26 -3.75 18.84
C SER A 262 -9.03 -4.07 19.69
N GLU A 263 -8.16 -4.97 19.24
CA GLU A 263 -6.85 -5.20 19.86
C GLU A 263 -5.92 -4.02 19.55
N PRO A 264 -5.46 -3.27 20.57
CA PRO A 264 -4.68 -2.06 20.34
C PRO A 264 -3.18 -2.29 20.13
N PHE A 265 -2.66 -3.49 20.39
CA PHE A 265 -1.24 -3.79 20.22
C PHE A 265 -0.98 -4.87 19.18
N ASP A 266 0.27 -4.99 18.76
CA ASP A 266 0.77 -5.93 17.75
C ASP A 266 0.84 -7.38 18.25
N THR A 267 -0.23 -7.91 18.87
CA THR A 267 -0.23 -9.24 19.49
C THR A 267 -0.25 -10.39 18.47
N ASP A 268 -0.97 -10.24 17.36
CA ASP A 268 -0.98 -11.20 16.24
C ASP A 268 -0.17 -10.67 15.05
N LEU A 269 1.14 -10.95 15.07
CA LEU A 269 2.07 -10.56 14.00
C LEU A 269 1.63 -11.11 12.63
N LYS A 270 1.05 -12.31 12.58
CA LYS A 270 0.68 -12.96 11.32
C LYS A 270 -0.50 -12.25 10.65
N ALA A 271 -1.46 -11.78 11.44
CA ALA A 271 -2.59 -11.01 10.95
C ALA A 271 -2.14 -9.66 10.35
N ILE A 272 -1.23 -8.95 11.03
CA ILE A 272 -0.83 -7.58 10.64
C ILE A 272 0.28 -7.53 9.57
N GLU A 273 1.07 -8.59 9.40
CA GLU A 273 2.24 -8.60 8.50
C GLU A 273 1.93 -8.18 7.05
N PRO A 274 0.87 -8.67 6.39
CA PRO A 274 0.52 -8.23 5.03
C PRO A 274 0.22 -6.73 4.97
N HIS A 275 -0.46 -6.19 5.98
CA HIS A 275 -0.85 -4.79 6.08
C HIS A 275 0.36 -3.89 6.32
N PHE A 276 1.22 -4.28 7.26
CA PHE A 276 2.47 -3.58 7.55
C PHE A 276 3.40 -3.51 6.34
N ARG A 277 3.55 -4.63 5.62
CA ARG A 277 4.36 -4.66 4.40
C ARG A 277 3.75 -3.79 3.29
N PHE A 278 2.44 -3.90 3.07
CA PHE A 278 1.76 -3.16 2.02
C PHE A 278 1.79 -1.64 2.26
N TYR A 279 1.59 -1.23 3.51
CA TYR A 279 1.70 0.15 3.96
C TYR A 279 3.11 0.71 3.69
N TYR A 280 4.16 -0.04 4.08
CA TYR A 280 5.54 0.32 3.75
C TYR A 280 5.76 0.45 2.24
N ASP A 281 5.32 -0.53 1.44
CA ASP A 281 5.52 -0.53 -0.01
C ASP A 281 4.86 0.68 -0.70
N CYS A 282 3.75 1.19 -0.17
CA CYS A 282 3.03 2.33 -0.71
C CYS A 282 3.59 3.68 -0.22
N LEU A 283 3.78 3.85 1.09
CA LEU A 283 4.02 5.18 1.69
C LEU A 283 5.49 5.42 2.04
N MET A 284 6.23 4.39 2.45
CA MET A 284 7.56 4.55 3.03
C MET A 284 8.68 4.19 2.06
N LYS A 285 8.49 3.13 1.27
CA LYS A 285 9.43 2.67 0.24
C LYS A 285 9.81 3.77 -0.74
N PRO A 286 8.90 4.67 -1.16
CA PRO A 286 9.28 5.75 -2.05
C PRO A 286 10.38 6.66 -1.52
N ASN A 287 10.52 6.74 -0.19
CA ASN A 287 11.53 7.54 0.51
C ASN A 287 12.38 6.69 1.46
N ALA A 288 12.76 5.47 1.03
CA ALA A 288 13.55 4.53 1.82
C ALA A 288 14.82 5.14 2.44
N ARG A 289 15.45 6.14 1.80
CA ARG A 289 16.60 6.85 2.39
C ARG A 289 16.21 7.69 3.60
N SER A 290 15.06 8.35 3.58
CA SER A 290 14.52 9.06 4.73
C SER A 290 14.21 8.10 5.88
N VAL A 291 13.71 6.89 5.59
CA VAL A 291 13.50 5.84 6.60
C VAL A 291 14.81 5.50 7.30
N LEU A 292 15.87 5.23 6.55
CA LEU A 292 17.19 4.94 7.12
C LEU A 292 17.77 6.11 7.90
N SER A 293 17.53 7.34 7.46
CA SER A 293 17.93 8.55 8.18
C SER A 293 17.20 8.68 9.52
N ALA A 294 15.88 8.47 9.54
CA ALA A 294 15.07 8.51 10.74
C ALA A 294 15.49 7.41 11.74
N LEU A 295 15.66 6.17 11.28
CA LEU A 295 16.18 5.05 12.08
C LEU A 295 17.54 5.35 12.70
N LYS A 296 18.42 6.03 11.95
CA LYS A 296 19.73 6.46 12.46
C LYS A 296 19.59 7.50 13.58
N ARG A 297 18.64 8.43 13.45
CA ARG A 297 18.39 9.50 14.42
C ARG A 297 17.75 8.98 15.71
N THR A 298 16.91 7.95 15.62
CA THR A 298 16.25 7.35 16.79
C THR A 298 17.04 6.19 17.41
N LYS A 299 18.19 5.82 16.85
CA LYS A 299 18.95 4.62 17.25
C LYS A 299 19.34 4.59 18.73
N GLU A 300 19.71 5.74 19.30
CA GLU A 300 20.18 5.85 20.69
C GLU A 300 19.02 6.15 21.67
N MET A 301 17.78 6.22 21.18
CA MET A 301 16.59 6.41 22.01
C MET A 301 16.10 5.05 22.50
N ASP A 302 15.95 4.90 23.82
CA ASP A 302 15.49 3.67 24.47
C ASP A 302 13.96 3.62 24.47
N TYR A 303 13.36 3.37 23.31
CA TYR A 303 11.91 3.20 23.17
C TYR A 303 11.52 1.71 23.22
N SER A 304 10.45 1.42 23.95
CA SER A 304 9.85 0.09 24.09
C SER A 304 8.48 -0.02 23.42
N THR A 305 7.89 1.11 23.02
CA THR A 305 6.64 1.17 22.26
C THR A 305 6.77 2.21 21.15
N ILE A 306 6.32 1.88 19.93
CA ILE A 306 6.07 2.87 18.87
C ILE A 306 4.56 3.12 18.80
N ALA A 307 4.18 4.37 19.04
CA ALA A 307 2.83 4.89 18.97
C ALA A 307 2.55 5.43 17.56
N VAL A 308 2.00 4.56 16.72
CA VAL A 308 1.68 4.84 15.31
C VAL A 308 0.31 5.52 15.15
N GLY A 309 0.15 6.30 14.09
CA GLY A 309 -1.12 6.96 13.72
C GLY A 309 -2.16 6.00 13.13
N HIS A 310 -1.74 4.87 12.56
CA HIS A 310 -2.63 3.87 11.96
C HIS A 310 -2.31 2.44 12.40
N GLY A 311 -3.35 1.72 12.81
CA GLY A 311 -3.29 0.30 13.18
C GLY A 311 -3.04 0.08 14.67
N PRO A 312 -2.59 -1.12 15.06
CA PRO A 312 -2.13 -1.40 16.42
C PRO A 312 -0.78 -0.72 16.71
N LEU A 313 -0.58 -0.35 17.97
CA LEU A 313 0.70 0.14 18.49
C LEU A 313 1.73 -1.00 18.52
N LEU A 314 3.00 -0.67 18.30
CA LEU A 314 4.06 -1.68 18.22
C LEU A 314 4.78 -1.80 19.56
N ARG A 315 4.67 -2.96 20.20
CA ARG A 315 5.25 -3.24 21.52
C ARG A 315 5.86 -4.63 21.60
N TYR A 316 5.11 -5.65 21.21
CA TYR A 316 5.48 -7.05 21.39
C TYR A 316 6.40 -7.56 20.28
N ASN A 317 6.30 -7.01 19.07
CA ASN A 317 7.09 -7.37 17.90
C ASN A 317 7.96 -6.20 17.40
N LEU A 318 8.22 -5.21 18.25
CA LEU A 318 8.91 -3.97 17.92
C LEU A 318 10.23 -4.18 17.16
N SER A 319 11.13 -5.01 17.71
CA SER A 319 12.45 -5.25 17.09
C SER A 319 12.36 -5.89 15.70
N GLU A 320 11.43 -6.83 15.52
CA GLU A 320 11.18 -7.48 14.22
C GLU A 320 10.63 -6.47 13.21
N LEU A 321 9.63 -5.68 13.59
CA LEU A 321 8.97 -4.71 12.72
C LEU A 321 9.89 -3.56 12.31
N VAL A 322 10.69 -3.03 13.26
CA VAL A 322 11.74 -2.04 12.96
C VAL A 322 12.82 -2.63 12.06
N GLY A 323 13.25 -3.87 12.35
CA GLY A 323 14.24 -4.59 11.54
C GLY A 323 13.79 -4.84 10.09
N ARG A 324 12.49 -5.07 9.88
CA ARG A 324 11.87 -5.17 8.55
C ARG A 324 11.97 -3.85 7.78
N TYR A 325 11.56 -2.72 8.38
CA TYR A 325 11.68 -1.40 7.76
C TYR A 325 13.13 -1.08 7.36
N GLN A 326 14.09 -1.40 8.24
CA GLN A 326 15.51 -1.24 7.94
C GLN A 326 15.92 -2.10 6.73
N SER A 327 15.66 -3.41 6.79
CA SER A 327 16.07 -4.37 5.77
C SER A 327 15.45 -4.07 4.39
N TRP A 328 14.16 -3.70 4.37
CA TRP A 328 13.47 -3.31 3.14
C TRP A 328 14.06 -2.03 2.54
N SER A 329 14.37 -1.03 3.39
CA SER A 329 14.92 0.25 2.94
C SER A 329 16.36 0.13 2.45
N GLU A 330 17.19 -0.68 3.12
CA GLU A 330 18.53 -1.02 2.66
C GLU A 330 18.52 -1.77 1.32
N ALA A 331 17.52 -2.62 1.08
CA ALA A 331 17.36 -3.31 -0.20
C ALA A 331 17.06 -2.33 -1.35
N VAL A 332 16.25 -1.30 -1.12
CA VAL A 332 15.99 -0.23 -2.09
C VAL A 332 17.27 0.57 -2.39
N GLY A 333 18.11 0.81 -1.38
CA GLY A 333 19.40 1.49 -1.54
C GLY A 333 20.39 0.79 -2.48
N LYS A 334 20.16 -0.48 -2.83
CA LYS A 334 20.96 -1.26 -3.79
C LYS A 334 20.49 -1.11 -5.24
N ALA A 335 19.41 -0.38 -5.51
CA ALA A 335 18.93 -0.13 -6.86
C ALA A 335 19.97 0.67 -7.67
N THR A 336 20.16 0.32 -8.94
CA THR A 336 21.11 1.05 -9.82
C THR A 336 20.51 2.27 -10.50
N ALA A 337 19.19 2.44 -10.38
CA ALA A 337 18.45 3.59 -10.88
C ALA A 337 17.72 4.28 -9.71
N SER A 338 17.71 5.60 -9.74
CA SER A 338 16.90 6.48 -8.88
C SER A 338 16.05 7.41 -9.71
N VAL A 339 14.84 7.71 -9.25
CA VAL A 339 13.96 8.73 -9.83
C VAL A 339 13.57 9.75 -8.77
N ALA A 340 13.85 11.04 -9.03
CA ALA A 340 13.23 12.11 -8.25
C ALA A 340 11.80 12.28 -8.75
N VAL A 341 10.82 12.14 -7.86
CA VAL A 341 9.39 12.32 -8.12
C VAL A 341 8.98 13.65 -7.51
N LEU A 342 8.85 14.67 -8.33
CA LEU A 342 8.50 16.02 -7.92
C LEU A 342 6.99 16.23 -8.01
N TYR A 343 6.39 16.70 -6.93
CA TYR A 343 4.95 16.92 -6.80
C TYR A 343 4.67 18.23 -6.06
N SER A 344 3.40 18.66 -6.01
CA SER A 344 2.98 19.84 -5.25
C SER A 344 1.96 19.43 -4.19
N SER A 345 2.31 19.58 -2.92
CA SER A 345 1.38 19.30 -1.83
C SER A 345 0.15 20.21 -1.86
N ASP A 346 -1.01 19.67 -1.50
CA ASP A 346 -2.28 20.41 -1.43
C ASP A 346 -2.68 21.08 -2.77
N TYR A 347 -2.25 20.49 -3.89
CA TYR A 347 -2.54 21.00 -5.23
C TYR A 347 -3.18 19.95 -6.14
N GLY A 348 -4.49 20.11 -6.39
CA GLY A 348 -5.25 19.19 -7.23
C GLY A 348 -5.20 17.76 -6.69
N TYR A 349 -4.74 16.83 -7.52
CA TYR A 349 -4.51 15.43 -7.16
C TYR A 349 -3.01 15.07 -7.18
N SER A 350 -2.12 16.08 -7.16
CA SER A 350 -0.67 15.89 -7.32
C SER A 350 -0.10 14.89 -6.31
N ASP A 351 -0.48 15.00 -5.03
CA ASP A 351 -0.05 14.10 -3.95
C ASP A 351 -0.35 12.63 -4.29
N ARG A 352 -1.63 12.31 -4.46
CA ARG A 352 -2.10 10.93 -4.70
C ARG A 352 -1.58 10.34 -6.02
N LEU A 353 -1.53 11.15 -7.07
CA LEU A 353 -1.02 10.71 -8.37
C LEU A 353 0.50 10.49 -8.32
N SER A 354 1.24 11.34 -7.61
CA SER A 354 2.69 11.18 -7.45
C SER A 354 3.07 9.93 -6.64
N GLN A 355 2.31 9.60 -5.58
CA GLN A 355 2.47 8.35 -4.83
C GLN A 355 2.22 7.12 -5.72
N THR A 356 1.15 7.18 -6.54
CA THR A 356 0.82 6.12 -7.50
C THR A 356 1.93 5.93 -8.54
N LEU A 357 2.48 7.05 -9.03
CA LEU A 357 3.62 7.06 -9.94
C LEU A 357 4.87 6.45 -9.28
N ALA A 358 5.17 6.84 -8.04
CA ALA A 358 6.31 6.35 -7.27
C ALA A 358 6.20 4.85 -6.97
N ARG A 359 5.00 4.34 -6.64
CA ARG A 359 4.74 2.90 -6.52
C ARG A 359 5.04 2.17 -7.84
N GLY A 360 4.59 2.73 -8.96
CA GLY A 360 4.89 2.21 -10.29
C GLY A 360 6.40 2.08 -10.56
N ILE A 361 7.19 3.08 -10.15
CA ILE A 361 8.65 3.09 -10.29
C ILE A 361 9.30 2.04 -9.37
N THR A 362 8.95 2.05 -8.08
CA THR A 362 9.59 1.21 -7.06
C THR A 362 9.30 -0.28 -7.26
N LYS A 363 8.09 -0.65 -7.67
CA LYS A 363 7.76 -2.06 -7.96
C LYS A 363 8.50 -2.62 -9.18
N ALA A 364 8.94 -1.74 -10.08
CA ALA A 364 9.75 -2.07 -11.25
C ALA A 364 11.27 -1.98 -10.99
N GLY A 365 11.68 -1.83 -9.73
CA GLY A 365 13.07 -2.03 -9.29
C GLY A 365 13.97 -0.80 -9.35
N ALA A 366 13.42 0.39 -9.59
CA ALA A 366 14.15 1.66 -9.42
C ALA A 366 13.84 2.28 -8.05
N ALA A 367 14.82 2.86 -7.39
CA ALA A 367 14.57 3.66 -6.19
C ALA A 367 13.88 4.97 -6.57
N THR A 368 13.20 5.58 -5.62
CA THR A 368 12.61 6.91 -5.77
C THR A 368 13.03 7.82 -4.63
N GLU A 369 12.79 9.10 -4.83
CA GLU A 369 12.75 10.14 -3.80
C GLU A 369 11.63 11.11 -4.16
N MET A 370 10.63 11.21 -3.31
CA MET A 370 9.52 12.13 -3.48
C MET A 370 9.88 13.48 -2.89
N VAL A 371 9.62 14.54 -3.64
CA VAL A 371 10.00 15.91 -3.31
C VAL A 371 8.83 16.85 -3.57
N ASP A 372 8.40 17.57 -2.54
CA ASP A 372 7.41 18.64 -2.70
C ASP A 372 8.07 19.92 -3.20
N VAL A 373 7.67 20.37 -4.38
CA VAL A 373 8.21 21.58 -5.03
C VAL A 373 7.81 22.87 -4.31
N LEU A 374 6.84 22.82 -3.41
CA LEU A 374 6.36 23.97 -2.65
C LEU A 374 7.11 24.21 -1.34
N SER A 375 7.93 23.26 -0.89
CA SER A 375 8.61 23.34 0.41
C SER A 375 10.08 22.92 0.41
N VAL A 376 10.56 22.25 -0.63
CA VAL A 376 11.95 21.78 -0.73
C VAL A 376 12.97 22.92 -0.71
N ASP A 377 14.09 22.69 -0.02
CA ASP A 377 15.23 23.60 -0.07
C ASP A 377 15.95 23.51 -1.44
N PRO A 378 16.36 24.63 -2.06
CA PRO A 378 17.01 24.61 -3.36
C PRO A 378 18.30 23.77 -3.42
N GLN A 379 19.10 23.71 -2.35
CA GLN A 379 20.32 22.90 -2.31
C GLN A 379 19.98 21.41 -2.22
N GLU A 380 19.00 21.07 -1.38
CA GLU A 380 18.48 19.70 -1.29
C GLU A 380 17.94 19.23 -2.65
N LEU A 381 17.18 20.08 -3.36
CA LEU A 381 16.70 19.77 -4.71
C LEU A 381 17.86 19.48 -5.67
N VAL A 382 18.90 20.31 -5.68
CA VAL A 382 20.09 20.12 -6.54
C VAL A 382 20.76 18.78 -6.24
N GLU A 383 20.91 18.42 -4.97
CA GLU A 383 21.50 17.14 -4.56
C GLU A 383 20.66 15.94 -5.02
N ILE A 384 19.34 15.99 -4.82
CA ILE A 384 18.40 14.94 -5.20
C ILE A 384 18.37 14.76 -6.73
N VAL A 385 18.29 15.87 -7.47
CA VAL A 385 18.32 15.86 -8.94
C VAL A 385 19.66 15.33 -9.44
N GLY A 386 20.79 15.77 -8.84
CA GLY A 386 22.13 15.39 -9.26
C GLY A 386 22.43 13.89 -9.14
N ARG A 387 21.86 13.22 -8.13
CA ARG A 387 22.01 11.76 -7.94
C ARG A 387 20.96 10.92 -8.65
N SER A 388 19.90 11.53 -9.18
CA SER A 388 18.81 10.83 -9.85
C SER A 388 19.15 10.47 -11.29
N THR A 389 18.75 9.27 -11.72
CA THR A 389 18.89 8.81 -13.13
C THR A 389 17.67 9.16 -13.98
N GLY A 390 16.51 9.37 -13.34
CA GLY A 390 15.30 9.86 -13.97
C GLY A 390 14.64 10.95 -13.14
N ILE A 391 13.76 11.71 -13.77
CA ILE A 391 12.95 12.75 -13.16
C ILE A 391 11.50 12.48 -13.56
N ALA A 392 10.60 12.46 -12.59
CA ALA A 392 9.17 12.47 -12.83
C ALA A 392 8.60 13.75 -12.22
N LEU A 393 7.93 14.57 -13.03
CA LEU A 393 7.37 15.84 -12.60
C LEU A 393 5.85 15.81 -12.77
N MET A 394 5.13 15.93 -11.65
CA MET A 394 3.73 16.32 -11.66
C MET A 394 3.65 17.82 -11.94
N ALA A 395 2.75 18.23 -12.85
CA ALA A 395 2.62 19.62 -13.25
C ALA A 395 2.25 20.50 -12.03
N PRO A 396 3.11 21.46 -11.64
CA PRO A 396 2.85 22.33 -10.51
C PRO A 396 1.86 23.46 -10.86
N PRO A 397 1.34 24.21 -9.88
CA PRO A 397 0.53 25.40 -10.15
C PRO A 397 1.32 26.49 -10.88
N THR A 398 0.76 27.02 -11.98
CA THR A 398 1.37 28.10 -12.77
C THR A 398 1.58 29.39 -11.98
N ASP A 399 0.71 29.67 -11.02
CA ASP A 399 0.63 30.94 -10.29
C ASP A 399 1.34 30.93 -8.93
N SER A 400 2.18 29.91 -8.69
CA SER A 400 3.01 29.82 -7.48
C SER A 400 4.45 30.24 -7.77
N ASP A 401 4.86 31.40 -7.24
CA ASP A 401 6.25 31.87 -7.34
C ASP A 401 7.24 30.85 -6.78
N THR A 402 6.88 30.17 -5.68
CA THR A 402 7.69 29.10 -5.09
C THR A 402 7.88 27.96 -6.09
N ALA A 403 6.80 27.48 -6.71
CA ALA A 403 6.91 26.40 -7.69
C ALA A 403 7.73 26.82 -8.92
N GLN A 404 7.56 28.04 -9.42
CA GLN A 404 8.33 28.56 -10.55
C GLN A 404 9.83 28.68 -10.23
N ASN A 405 10.18 29.13 -9.02
CA ASN A 405 11.56 29.16 -8.55
C ASN A 405 12.15 27.74 -8.47
N THR A 406 11.42 26.79 -7.90
CA THR A 406 11.83 25.38 -7.83
C THR A 406 12.02 24.78 -9.22
N LEU A 407 11.12 25.08 -10.18
CA LEU A 407 11.27 24.67 -11.58
C LEU A 407 12.54 25.25 -12.21
N ASN A 408 12.84 26.52 -11.98
CA ASN A 408 14.09 27.12 -12.48
C ASN A 408 15.33 26.43 -11.91
N THR A 409 15.34 26.13 -10.61
CA THR A 409 16.41 25.36 -9.97
C THR A 409 16.52 23.95 -10.56
N LEU A 410 15.40 23.25 -10.75
CA LEU A 410 15.33 21.94 -11.41
C LEU A 410 15.96 22.01 -12.81
N MET A 411 15.52 22.96 -13.64
CA MET A 411 16.01 23.13 -15.01
C MET A 411 17.52 23.44 -15.06
N SER A 412 18.06 24.12 -14.06
CA SER A 412 19.50 24.39 -13.96
C SER A 412 20.32 23.19 -13.47
N SER A 413 19.67 22.22 -12.81
CA SER A 413 20.32 21.07 -12.15
C SER A 413 20.27 19.79 -12.98
N VAL A 414 19.32 19.68 -13.91
CA VAL A 414 19.14 18.48 -14.75
C VAL A 414 20.28 18.29 -15.74
N ASN A 415 20.55 17.03 -16.08
CA ASN A 415 21.57 16.67 -17.05
C ASN A 415 21.01 15.82 -18.20
N LYS A 416 21.59 15.98 -19.40
CA LYS A 416 21.14 15.31 -20.65
C LYS A 416 21.10 13.78 -20.64
N LYS A 417 21.72 13.11 -19.65
CA LYS A 417 21.67 11.64 -19.53
C LYS A 417 20.43 11.15 -18.80
N GLN A 418 19.78 12.04 -18.06
CA GLN A 418 18.55 11.73 -17.34
C GLN A 418 17.40 11.48 -18.32
N LYS A 419 16.37 10.81 -17.80
CA LYS A 419 15.12 10.52 -18.51
C LYS A 419 13.96 11.15 -17.76
N VAL A 420 13.05 11.79 -18.50
CA VAL A 420 11.98 12.61 -17.92
C VAL A 420 10.60 12.04 -18.26
N LEU A 421 9.73 12.03 -17.25
CA LEU A 421 8.30 11.79 -17.33
C LEU A 421 7.58 13.02 -16.78
N ILE A 422 6.57 13.51 -17.50
CA ILE A 422 5.73 14.62 -17.04
C ILE A 422 4.28 14.16 -16.99
N ALA A 423 3.56 14.52 -15.93
CA ALA A 423 2.16 14.17 -15.74
C ALA A 423 1.35 15.36 -15.23
N GLU A 424 0.08 15.47 -15.62
CA GLU A 424 -0.85 16.48 -15.09
C GLU A 424 -1.25 16.16 -13.64
N SER A 425 -1.46 17.20 -12.83
CA SER A 425 -1.90 17.08 -11.43
C SER A 425 -3.42 17.22 -11.30
N TYR A 426 -4.10 17.70 -12.35
CA TYR A 426 -5.53 18.03 -12.34
C TYR A 426 -5.88 19.06 -11.25
N GLY A 427 -5.06 20.11 -11.11
CA GLY A 427 -5.31 21.24 -10.20
C GLY A 427 -6.02 22.43 -10.84
N GLY A 428 -6.26 22.38 -12.16
CA GLY A 428 -6.99 23.40 -12.92
C GLY A 428 -6.17 24.63 -13.32
N ARG A 429 -4.99 24.81 -12.72
CA ARG A 429 -4.00 25.86 -13.04
C ARG A 429 -2.62 25.25 -13.28
N ASP A 430 -2.61 24.05 -13.84
CA ASP A 430 -1.39 23.26 -14.02
C ASP A 430 -0.48 23.94 -15.03
N GLU A 431 0.82 23.97 -14.76
CA GLU A 431 1.80 24.35 -15.76
C GLU A 431 1.63 23.43 -16.98
N PRO A 432 1.42 23.98 -18.20
CA PRO A 432 1.09 23.16 -19.35
C PRO A 432 2.18 22.11 -19.60
N VAL A 433 1.79 20.83 -19.63
CA VAL A 433 2.75 19.72 -19.77
C VAL A 433 3.57 19.77 -21.06
N ASP A 434 3.03 20.37 -22.13
CA ASP A 434 3.78 20.59 -23.37
C ASP A 434 4.87 21.65 -23.19
N THR A 435 4.60 22.72 -22.43
CA THR A 435 5.60 23.73 -22.06
C THR A 435 6.70 23.08 -21.22
N LEU A 436 6.33 22.31 -20.21
CA LEU A 436 7.29 21.59 -19.37
C LEU A 436 8.18 20.66 -20.20
N ILE A 437 7.60 19.83 -21.08
CA ILE A 437 8.39 18.95 -21.95
C ILE A 437 9.35 19.76 -22.83
N ASN A 438 8.88 20.85 -23.43
CA ASN A 438 9.72 21.69 -24.29
C ASN A 438 10.88 22.32 -23.51
N ASN A 439 10.68 22.69 -22.24
CA ASN A 439 11.76 23.17 -21.39
C ASN A 439 12.84 22.10 -21.17
N PHE A 440 12.44 20.86 -20.87
CA PHE A 440 13.38 19.73 -20.75
C PHE A 440 14.12 19.42 -22.05
N VAL A 441 13.43 19.46 -23.19
CA VAL A 441 14.04 19.31 -24.50
C VAL A 441 15.04 20.43 -24.78
N GLY A 442 14.71 21.67 -24.39
CA GLY A 442 15.57 22.85 -24.55
C GLY A 442 16.91 22.74 -23.82
N VAL A 443 16.95 22.05 -22.67
CA VAL A 443 18.21 21.76 -21.93
C VAL A 443 18.86 20.43 -22.34
N GLY A 444 18.35 19.79 -23.40
CA GLY A 444 18.94 18.59 -24.01
C GLY A 444 18.55 17.27 -23.33
N VAL A 445 17.48 17.25 -22.53
CA VAL A 445 16.95 16.02 -21.93
C VAL A 445 15.91 15.40 -22.85
N GLU A 446 15.99 14.09 -23.08
CA GLU A 446 15.04 13.36 -23.92
C GLU A 446 13.85 12.85 -23.10
N PRO A 447 12.60 13.25 -23.43
CA PRO A 447 11.40 12.64 -22.88
C PRO A 447 11.30 11.15 -23.25
N VAL A 448 10.70 10.37 -22.36
CA VAL A 448 10.63 8.91 -22.52
C VAL A 448 9.40 8.47 -23.34
N PHE A 449 8.30 9.18 -23.16
CA PHE A 449 7.03 9.05 -23.86
C PHE A 449 6.24 10.36 -23.69
N ASP A 450 5.11 10.49 -24.39
CA ASP A 450 4.24 11.65 -24.32
C ASP A 450 3.80 11.95 -22.87
N PRO A 451 3.56 13.22 -22.49
CA PRO A 451 3.13 13.53 -21.14
C PRO A 451 1.83 12.80 -20.78
N VAL A 452 1.73 12.35 -19.53
CA VAL A 452 0.51 11.71 -19.02
C VAL A 452 -0.50 12.80 -18.72
N ARG A 453 -1.68 12.70 -19.32
CA ARG A 453 -2.74 13.71 -19.18
C ARG A 453 -3.88 13.18 -18.35
N VAL A 454 -4.37 14.01 -17.45
CA VAL A 454 -5.46 13.76 -16.52
C VAL A 454 -6.49 14.85 -16.78
N LYS A 455 -7.48 14.53 -17.63
CA LYS A 455 -8.44 15.53 -18.16
C LYS A 455 -9.73 15.63 -17.35
N GLU A 456 -9.96 14.66 -16.49
CA GLU A 456 -11.15 14.54 -15.65
C GLU A 456 -10.68 14.21 -14.22
N VAL A 457 -11.59 14.32 -13.25
CA VAL A 457 -11.33 13.90 -11.88
C VAL A 457 -10.77 12.46 -11.92
N PRO A 458 -9.57 12.21 -11.35
CA PRO A 458 -8.94 10.91 -11.41
C PRO A 458 -9.85 9.78 -10.91
N ASP A 459 -10.05 8.80 -11.78
CA ASP A 459 -10.72 7.53 -11.46
C ASP A 459 -9.71 6.37 -11.45
N GLU A 460 -10.16 5.14 -11.22
CA GLU A 460 -9.26 3.98 -11.15
C GLU A 460 -8.43 3.78 -12.42
N LYS A 461 -8.96 4.15 -13.59
CA LYS A 461 -8.25 4.10 -14.86
C LYS A 461 -7.14 5.14 -14.93
N ALA A 462 -7.38 6.36 -14.46
CA ALA A 462 -6.35 7.41 -14.39
C ALA A 462 -5.18 6.98 -13.49
N TYR A 463 -5.49 6.46 -12.29
CA TYR A 463 -4.48 5.92 -11.36
C TYR A 463 -3.69 4.77 -11.97
N GLN A 464 -4.37 3.81 -12.64
CA GLN A 464 -3.71 2.73 -13.36
C GLN A 464 -2.74 3.26 -14.43
N GLY A 465 -3.15 4.26 -15.21
CA GLY A 465 -2.31 4.87 -16.24
C GLY A 465 -1.06 5.55 -15.67
N ILE A 466 -1.19 6.22 -14.52
CA ILE A 466 -0.08 6.87 -13.83
C ILE A 466 0.91 5.84 -13.25
N GLU A 467 0.40 4.76 -12.64
CA GLU A 467 1.23 3.66 -12.15
C GLU A 467 2.01 3.00 -13.29
N GLU A 468 1.34 2.72 -14.42
CA GLU A 468 1.96 2.15 -15.62
C GLU A 468 3.05 3.06 -16.21
N ALA A 469 2.86 4.39 -16.15
CA ALA A 469 3.84 5.35 -16.60
C ALA A 469 5.11 5.30 -15.74
N GLY A 470 4.95 5.25 -14.42
CA GLY A 470 6.06 5.05 -13.47
C GLY A 470 6.80 3.72 -13.70
N THR A 471 6.08 2.62 -13.86
CA THR A 471 6.65 1.31 -14.20
C THR A 471 7.45 1.35 -15.50
N ARG A 472 6.94 2.02 -16.54
CA ARG A 472 7.63 2.15 -17.82
C ARG A 472 8.92 2.96 -17.70
N LEU A 473 8.92 4.05 -16.94
CA LEU A 473 10.13 4.84 -16.68
C LEU A 473 11.20 3.98 -16.00
N ALA A 474 10.84 3.26 -14.93
CA ALA A 474 11.74 2.38 -14.21
C ALA A 474 12.30 1.26 -15.09
N GLN A 475 11.47 0.60 -15.90
CA GLN A 475 11.92 -0.44 -16.85
C GLN A 475 12.94 0.11 -17.86
N ILE A 476 12.80 1.36 -18.27
CA ILE A 476 13.73 2.00 -19.22
C ILE A 476 15.06 2.29 -18.54
N LEU A 477 15.04 2.81 -17.31
CA LEU A 477 16.23 3.10 -16.52
C LEU A 477 17.00 1.83 -16.11
N THR A 478 16.28 0.76 -15.77
CA THR A 478 16.87 -0.50 -15.27
C THR A 478 17.16 -1.53 -16.38
N LYS A 479 16.81 -1.24 -17.64
CA LYS A 479 16.88 -2.20 -18.77
C LYS A 479 18.25 -2.88 -18.89
N LYS A 480 19.33 -2.09 -18.86
CA LYS A 480 20.70 -2.59 -19.03
C LYS A 480 21.10 -3.53 -17.91
N GLU A 481 20.80 -3.14 -16.67
CA GLU A 481 21.10 -3.94 -15.49
C GLU A 481 20.26 -5.23 -15.46
N SER A 482 18.97 -5.13 -15.77
CA SER A 482 18.06 -6.27 -15.83
C SER A 482 18.55 -7.32 -16.84
N ILE A 483 18.99 -6.90 -18.03
CA ILE A 483 19.59 -7.80 -19.03
C ILE A 483 20.90 -8.41 -18.53
N ALA A 484 21.74 -7.64 -17.82
CA ALA A 484 23.00 -8.14 -17.27
C ALA A 484 22.76 -9.18 -16.17
N LYS A 485 21.88 -8.88 -15.20
CA LYS A 485 21.45 -9.79 -14.13
C LYS A 485 20.88 -11.07 -14.71
N MET A 486 19.99 -10.97 -15.69
CA MET A 486 19.39 -12.11 -16.38
C MET A 486 20.45 -13.02 -17.03
N LYS A 487 21.44 -12.44 -17.72
CA LYS A 487 22.56 -13.20 -18.33
C LYS A 487 23.49 -13.84 -17.29
N ALA A 488 23.65 -13.21 -16.13
CA ALA A 488 24.52 -13.69 -15.05
C ALA A 488 23.83 -14.69 -14.08
N SER A 489 22.49 -14.69 -14.05
CA SER A 489 21.70 -15.33 -12.98
C SER A 489 21.79 -16.87 -12.92
N MET A 490 22.18 -17.54 -14.01
CA MET A 490 22.05 -19.01 -14.07
C MET A 490 22.96 -19.65 -15.12
N ALA A 491 23.52 -20.82 -14.78
CA ALA A 491 24.26 -21.64 -15.72
C ALA A 491 23.36 -22.08 -16.90
N PRO A 492 23.84 -22.06 -18.16
CA PRO A 492 23.02 -22.32 -19.34
C PRO A 492 22.25 -23.65 -19.29
N GLU A 493 22.84 -24.71 -18.76
CA GLU A 493 22.19 -26.03 -18.67
C GLU A 493 21.07 -26.08 -17.63
N VAL A 494 21.19 -25.33 -16.53
CA VAL A 494 20.10 -25.17 -15.57
C VAL A 494 18.94 -24.41 -16.21
N ALA A 495 19.24 -23.35 -16.97
CA ALA A 495 18.24 -22.56 -17.69
C ALA A 495 17.48 -23.37 -18.74
N LYS A 496 18.17 -24.26 -19.47
CA LYS A 496 17.58 -25.20 -20.42
C LYS A 496 16.77 -26.29 -19.73
N SER A 497 17.23 -26.79 -18.59
CA SER A 497 16.53 -27.81 -17.80
C SER A 497 15.21 -27.25 -17.27
N LEU A 498 15.23 -26.06 -16.68
CA LEU A 498 14.02 -25.38 -16.21
C LEU A 498 13.05 -25.04 -17.36
N ALA A 499 13.55 -24.82 -18.59
CA ALA A 499 12.70 -24.59 -19.76
C ALA A 499 11.86 -25.81 -20.17
N ARG A 500 12.20 -27.01 -19.65
CA ARG A 500 11.41 -28.23 -19.84
C ARG A 500 10.13 -28.26 -19.00
N VAL A 501 10.01 -27.40 -17.99
CA VAL A 501 8.76 -27.19 -17.28
C VAL A 501 7.77 -26.51 -18.24
N SER A 502 6.78 -27.27 -18.69
CA SER A 502 5.70 -26.80 -19.56
C SER A 502 4.44 -26.49 -18.75
N GLY A 503 3.77 -25.41 -19.11
CA GLY A 503 2.45 -25.05 -18.58
C GLY A 503 1.46 -24.87 -19.72
N GLY A 504 0.17 -24.88 -19.38
CA GLY A 504 -0.85 -24.38 -20.30
C GLY A 504 -0.62 -22.90 -20.60
N LEU A 505 -1.22 -22.43 -21.68
CA LEU A 505 -1.19 -21.03 -22.08
C LEU A 505 -2.54 -20.39 -21.75
N TYR A 506 -2.49 -19.30 -21.01
CA TYR A 506 -3.68 -18.64 -20.48
C TYR A 506 -3.61 -17.14 -20.71
N VAL A 507 -4.77 -16.48 -20.70
CA VAL A 507 -4.86 -15.03 -20.52
C VAL A 507 -5.57 -14.75 -19.21
N ILE A 508 -4.90 -14.05 -18.31
CA ILE A 508 -5.49 -13.55 -17.07
C ILE A 508 -6.05 -12.17 -17.37
N THR A 509 -7.31 -11.96 -17.03
CA THR A 509 -8.02 -10.68 -17.16
C THR A 509 -8.58 -10.30 -15.80
N ALA A 510 -8.50 -9.02 -15.44
CA ALA A 510 -9.04 -8.49 -14.19
C ALA A 510 -9.71 -7.15 -14.46
N ALA A 511 -10.77 -6.86 -13.71
CA ALA A 511 -11.45 -5.58 -13.74
C ALA A 511 -11.82 -5.15 -12.33
N ASN A 512 -11.65 -3.85 -12.07
CA ASN A 512 -12.17 -3.20 -10.87
C ASN A 512 -12.72 -1.84 -11.27
N LYS A 513 -14.04 -1.69 -11.21
CA LYS A 513 -14.76 -0.49 -11.68
C LYS A 513 -14.33 -0.09 -13.11
N SER A 514 -13.66 1.06 -13.28
CA SER A 514 -13.20 1.54 -14.59
C SER A 514 -11.83 1.01 -15.02
N ALA A 515 -11.02 0.47 -14.09
CA ALA A 515 -9.71 -0.10 -14.38
C ALA A 515 -9.82 -1.54 -14.91
N ARG A 516 -9.01 -1.87 -15.92
CA ARG A 516 -8.96 -3.21 -16.52
C ARG A 516 -7.53 -3.60 -16.86
N GLY A 517 -7.21 -4.87 -16.63
CA GLY A 517 -5.89 -5.42 -16.90
C GLY A 517 -5.99 -6.76 -17.60
N ALA A 518 -4.97 -7.05 -18.41
CA ALA A 518 -4.81 -8.36 -19.02
C ALA A 518 -3.32 -8.73 -19.13
N MET A 519 -3.01 -10.01 -18.95
CA MET A 519 -1.67 -10.56 -19.20
C MET A 519 -1.73 -11.98 -19.75
N LEU A 520 -0.75 -12.31 -20.59
CA LEU A 520 -0.47 -13.71 -20.94
C LEU A 520 0.19 -14.40 -19.74
N ALA A 521 -0.30 -15.58 -19.38
CA ALA A 521 0.24 -16.38 -18.29
C ALA A 521 0.57 -17.80 -18.75
N SER A 522 1.67 -18.34 -18.22
CA SER A 522 2.03 -19.76 -18.42
C SER A 522 2.54 -20.44 -17.17
N TRP A 523 2.63 -19.73 -16.05
CA TRP A 523 3.03 -20.25 -14.74
C TRP A 523 1.78 -20.35 -13.87
N VAL A 524 1.01 -21.40 -14.12
CA VAL A 524 -0.25 -21.70 -13.45
C VAL A 524 -0.26 -23.18 -13.07
N ALA A 525 -0.67 -23.48 -11.84
CA ALA A 525 -0.84 -24.85 -11.37
C ALA A 525 -2.08 -24.96 -10.46
N GLN A 526 -2.81 -26.07 -10.54
CA GLN A 526 -3.83 -26.39 -9.53
C GLN A 526 -3.13 -26.61 -8.18
N ALA A 527 -3.70 -26.01 -7.14
CA ALA A 527 -3.08 -25.89 -5.82
C ALA A 527 -3.90 -26.55 -4.70
N SER A 528 -5.22 -26.67 -4.85
CA SER A 528 -6.07 -27.29 -3.83
C SER A 528 -7.35 -27.90 -4.42
N PHE A 529 -7.94 -28.84 -3.69
CA PHE A 529 -9.28 -29.36 -3.88
C PHE A 529 -10.30 -28.78 -2.89
N GLU A 530 -9.85 -28.30 -1.72
CA GLU A 530 -10.68 -27.77 -0.65
C GLU A 530 -10.10 -26.43 -0.17
N PRO A 531 -10.62 -25.27 -0.64
CA PRO A 531 -11.50 -25.12 -1.80
C PRO A 531 -10.75 -25.41 -3.12
N LEU A 532 -11.48 -25.51 -4.24
CA LEU A 532 -10.88 -25.62 -5.57
C LEU A 532 -9.99 -24.40 -5.82
N GLY A 533 -8.67 -24.62 -5.93
CA GLY A 533 -7.73 -23.50 -5.97
C GLY A 533 -6.61 -23.70 -6.97
N LEU A 534 -6.07 -22.59 -7.44
CA LEU A 534 -4.93 -22.52 -8.35
C LEU A 534 -3.92 -21.48 -7.88
N THR A 535 -2.69 -21.61 -8.38
CA THR A 535 -1.67 -20.57 -8.27
C THR A 535 -1.42 -19.93 -9.62
N VAL A 536 -1.16 -18.62 -9.63
CA VAL A 536 -0.69 -17.85 -10.79
C VAL A 536 0.53 -17.05 -10.37
N ALA A 537 1.63 -17.15 -11.12
CA ALA A 537 2.75 -16.24 -10.93
C ALA A 537 2.55 -14.95 -11.73
N VAL A 538 2.59 -13.81 -11.03
CA VAL A 538 2.38 -12.46 -11.59
C VAL A 538 3.65 -11.65 -11.38
N ALA A 539 4.31 -11.21 -12.45
CA ALA A 539 5.51 -10.38 -12.34
C ALA A 539 5.17 -9.03 -11.69
N LYS A 540 6.04 -8.55 -10.78
CA LYS A 540 5.81 -7.32 -9.99
C LYS A 540 5.67 -6.05 -10.85
N ASP A 541 6.27 -6.05 -12.03
CA ASP A 541 6.27 -4.95 -12.98
C ASP A 541 5.13 -5.03 -14.02
N ARG A 542 4.16 -5.94 -13.83
CA ARG A 542 2.97 -6.02 -14.69
C ARG A 542 1.88 -5.11 -14.15
N ALA A 543 1.21 -4.40 -15.05
CA ALA A 543 0.10 -3.52 -14.69
C ALA A 543 -1.08 -4.22 -14.01
N ILE A 544 -1.35 -5.48 -14.36
CA ILE A 544 -2.43 -6.27 -13.75
C ILE A 544 -2.15 -6.59 -12.27
N GLU A 545 -0.90 -6.45 -11.80
CA GLU A 545 -0.54 -6.75 -10.42
C GLU A 545 -1.36 -5.95 -9.40
N SER A 546 -1.65 -4.67 -9.68
CA SER A 546 -2.47 -3.83 -8.80
C SER A 546 -3.96 -4.23 -8.76
N LEU A 547 -4.41 -5.06 -9.70
CA LEU A 547 -5.75 -5.64 -9.79
C LEU A 547 -5.80 -7.10 -9.27
N MET A 548 -4.72 -7.60 -8.67
CA MET A 548 -4.61 -8.97 -8.16
C MET A 548 -4.10 -8.97 -6.71
N GLN A 549 -4.57 -8.02 -5.90
CA GLN A 549 -4.35 -7.99 -4.45
C GLN A 549 -5.26 -9.01 -3.74
N VAL A 550 -5.03 -9.26 -2.46
CA VAL A 550 -5.92 -10.13 -1.67
C VAL A 550 -7.35 -9.59 -1.70
N GLY A 551 -8.33 -10.47 -1.91
CA GLY A 551 -9.74 -10.09 -2.07
C GLY A 551 -10.16 -9.76 -3.51
N ASP A 552 -9.22 -9.42 -4.40
CA ASP A 552 -9.53 -9.14 -5.81
C ASP A 552 -10.05 -10.36 -6.55
N THR A 553 -10.79 -10.10 -7.63
CA THR A 553 -11.29 -11.13 -8.54
C THR A 553 -10.70 -10.97 -9.93
N PHE A 554 -10.48 -12.10 -10.60
CA PHE A 554 -10.00 -12.14 -11.97
C PHE A 554 -10.62 -13.31 -12.74
N VAL A 555 -10.40 -13.35 -14.05
CA VAL A 555 -10.75 -14.48 -14.91
C VAL A 555 -9.48 -15.06 -15.53
N MET A 556 -9.37 -16.40 -15.50
CA MET A 556 -8.38 -17.14 -16.26
C MET A 556 -9.01 -17.73 -17.51
N ASN A 557 -8.57 -17.26 -18.68
CA ASN A 557 -9.01 -17.74 -19.98
C ASN A 557 -8.02 -18.80 -20.49
N CYS A 558 -8.46 -20.05 -20.64
CA CYS A 558 -7.64 -21.15 -21.17
C CYS A 558 -7.60 -21.10 -22.69
N LEU A 559 -6.43 -20.84 -23.27
CA LEU A 559 -6.31 -20.65 -24.72
C LEU A 559 -6.37 -21.97 -25.49
N GLU A 560 -7.00 -21.94 -26.67
CA GLU A 560 -7.20 -23.11 -27.54
C GLU A 560 -5.93 -23.49 -28.34
N GLU A 561 -5.53 -24.76 -28.30
CA GLU A 561 -4.46 -25.30 -29.13
C GLU A 561 -4.77 -25.13 -30.62
N GLY A 562 -3.83 -24.57 -31.38
CA GLY A 562 -4.01 -24.28 -32.81
C GLY A 562 -4.74 -22.97 -33.14
N ASN A 563 -5.39 -22.32 -32.16
CA ASN A 563 -6.15 -21.08 -32.36
C ASN A 563 -5.77 -19.94 -31.39
N TYR A 564 -4.77 -20.14 -30.53
CA TYR A 564 -4.33 -19.13 -29.54
C TYR A 564 -3.51 -17.97 -30.10
N SER A 565 -3.07 -18.03 -31.36
CA SER A 565 -2.01 -17.15 -31.89
C SER A 565 -2.38 -15.66 -31.93
N THR A 566 -3.65 -15.35 -32.19
CA THR A 566 -4.18 -13.98 -32.20
C THR A 566 -4.12 -13.37 -30.80
N ASN A 567 -4.69 -14.06 -29.81
CA ASN A 567 -4.68 -13.63 -28.41
C ASN A 567 -3.25 -13.48 -27.89
N MET A 568 -2.38 -14.47 -28.16
CA MET A 568 -0.98 -14.42 -27.74
C MET A 568 -0.24 -13.21 -28.32
N LYS A 569 -0.34 -12.98 -29.65
CA LYS A 569 0.31 -11.84 -30.29
C LYS A 569 -0.20 -10.51 -29.74
N HIS A 570 -1.49 -10.43 -29.41
CA HIS A 570 -2.08 -9.23 -28.84
C HIS A 570 -1.52 -8.90 -27.45
N PHE A 571 -1.59 -9.85 -26.51
CA PHE A 571 -1.16 -9.61 -25.12
C PHE A 571 0.36 -9.60 -24.93
N LEU A 572 1.15 -9.91 -25.96
CA LEU A 572 2.61 -9.69 -25.99
C LEU A 572 3.01 -8.30 -26.48
N LYS A 573 2.10 -7.51 -27.06
CA LYS A 573 2.38 -6.13 -27.48
C LYS A 573 2.68 -5.25 -26.27
N ARG A 574 3.47 -4.20 -26.50
CA ARG A 574 3.65 -3.12 -25.53
C ARG A 574 2.50 -2.12 -25.69
N PHE A 575 1.79 -1.88 -24.60
CA PHE A 575 0.73 -0.88 -24.53
C PHE A 575 1.30 0.43 -23.93
N PRO A 576 0.87 1.60 -24.40
CA PRO A 576 1.15 2.84 -23.70
C PRO A 576 0.42 2.86 -22.34
N PRO A 577 0.92 3.62 -21.35
CA PRO A 577 0.25 3.75 -20.07
C PRO A 577 -1.21 4.19 -20.21
N GLY A 578 -2.11 3.55 -19.46
CA GLY A 578 -3.55 3.83 -19.44
C GLY A 578 -4.33 3.29 -20.66
N ALA A 579 -3.66 2.61 -21.59
CA ALA A 579 -4.32 2.02 -22.75
C ALA A 579 -5.13 0.78 -22.39
N ASP A 580 -6.27 0.62 -23.04
CA ASP A 580 -7.08 -0.58 -22.89
C ASP A 580 -6.38 -1.78 -23.53
N ARG A 581 -5.95 -2.73 -22.69
CA ARG A 581 -5.27 -3.94 -23.14
C ARG A 581 -6.18 -4.90 -23.89
N LEU A 582 -7.50 -4.72 -23.82
CA LEU A 582 -8.49 -5.53 -24.54
C LEU A 582 -8.97 -4.85 -25.83
N ASP A 583 -8.47 -3.67 -26.16
CA ASP A 583 -8.85 -2.99 -27.41
C ASP A 583 -8.58 -3.88 -28.62
N GLY A 584 -9.58 -4.06 -29.48
CA GLY A 584 -9.54 -4.97 -30.62
C GLY A 584 -9.68 -6.47 -30.30
N ILE A 585 -9.98 -6.85 -29.05
CA ILE A 585 -10.31 -8.23 -28.65
C ILE A 585 -11.76 -8.28 -28.17
N ALA A 586 -12.55 -9.22 -28.71
CA ALA A 586 -13.92 -9.43 -28.28
C ALA A 586 -13.98 -10.17 -26.93
N TRP A 587 -14.77 -9.66 -26.00
CA TRP A 587 -14.93 -10.20 -24.65
C TRP A 587 -16.30 -9.87 -24.08
N SER A 588 -16.76 -10.68 -23.11
CA SER A 588 -17.99 -10.47 -22.34
C SER A 588 -17.69 -10.51 -20.83
N PRO A 589 -18.47 -9.82 -19.98
CA PRO A 589 -18.21 -9.83 -18.54
C PRO A 589 -18.62 -11.17 -17.89
N ALA A 590 -17.75 -11.69 -17.03
CA ALA A 590 -18.06 -12.78 -16.11
C ALA A 590 -18.97 -12.32 -14.95
N LYS A 591 -19.40 -13.24 -14.07
CA LYS A 591 -20.23 -12.86 -12.91
C LYS A 591 -19.49 -11.94 -11.94
N ASN A 592 -18.19 -12.12 -11.78
CA ASN A 592 -17.31 -11.23 -11.02
C ASN A 592 -16.95 -9.93 -11.77
N GLY A 593 -17.50 -9.69 -12.96
CA GLY A 593 -17.27 -8.50 -13.78
C GLY A 593 -15.98 -8.51 -14.60
N SER A 594 -15.08 -9.47 -14.39
CA SER A 594 -13.83 -9.57 -15.15
C SER A 594 -14.05 -10.11 -16.57
N PRO A 595 -13.25 -9.70 -17.57
CA PRO A 595 -13.46 -10.09 -18.97
C PRO A 595 -13.24 -11.58 -19.29
N VAL A 596 -14.20 -12.21 -19.95
CA VAL A 596 -14.06 -13.53 -20.60
C VAL A 596 -13.87 -13.32 -22.10
N LEU A 597 -12.80 -13.88 -22.68
CA LEU A 597 -12.56 -13.76 -24.12
C LEU A 597 -13.59 -14.57 -24.92
N GLU A 598 -14.12 -14.00 -26.00
CA GLU A 598 -15.15 -14.68 -26.81
C GLU A 598 -14.59 -15.70 -27.80
N SER A 599 -13.29 -15.64 -28.11
CA SER A 599 -12.66 -16.51 -29.12
C SER A 599 -11.28 -16.99 -28.72
N GLY A 600 -10.87 -18.12 -29.29
CA GLY A 600 -9.54 -18.72 -29.06
C GLY A 600 -9.36 -19.27 -27.64
N ILE A 601 -10.45 -19.64 -26.97
CA ILE A 601 -10.46 -20.25 -25.63
C ILE A 601 -11.20 -21.59 -25.61
N VAL A 602 -10.80 -22.47 -24.69
CA VAL A 602 -11.46 -23.75 -24.43
C VAL A 602 -12.30 -23.73 -23.16
N ALA A 603 -11.91 -22.90 -22.19
CA ALA A 603 -12.59 -22.75 -20.92
C ALA A 603 -12.22 -21.39 -20.28
N TYR A 604 -13.02 -20.97 -19.31
CA TYR A 604 -12.66 -19.88 -18.41
C TYR A 604 -12.97 -20.26 -16.96
N MET A 605 -12.27 -19.61 -16.02
CA MET A 605 -12.47 -19.75 -14.59
C MET A 605 -12.53 -18.38 -13.95
N GLU A 606 -13.55 -18.13 -13.12
CA GLU A 606 -13.66 -16.97 -12.25
C GLU A 606 -12.94 -17.27 -10.95
N CYS A 607 -12.02 -16.39 -10.55
CA CYS A 607 -11.14 -16.61 -9.41
C CYS A 607 -11.23 -15.45 -8.42
N ARG A 608 -11.06 -15.76 -7.13
CA ARG A 608 -10.85 -14.79 -6.04
C ARG A 608 -9.48 -15.00 -5.43
N VAL A 609 -8.70 -13.94 -5.29
CA VAL A 609 -7.37 -13.99 -4.66
C VAL A 609 -7.54 -14.17 -3.15
N ILE A 610 -6.93 -15.23 -2.61
CA ILE A 610 -6.98 -15.56 -1.18
C ILE A 610 -5.69 -15.18 -0.47
N SER A 611 -4.53 -15.44 -1.10
CA SER A 611 -3.24 -15.10 -0.51
C SER A 611 -2.17 -14.91 -1.58
N ARG A 612 -1.06 -14.27 -1.17
CA ARG A 612 0.07 -13.98 -2.06
C ARG A 612 1.38 -14.25 -1.33
N MET A 613 2.33 -14.83 -2.05
CA MET A 613 3.69 -15.04 -1.57
C MET A 613 4.67 -14.20 -2.39
N GLU A 614 5.49 -13.41 -1.72
CA GLU A 614 6.53 -12.61 -2.38
C GLU A 614 7.69 -13.52 -2.82
N THR A 615 8.07 -13.42 -4.09
CA THR A 615 9.34 -13.96 -4.61
C THR A 615 10.23 -12.82 -5.10
N ALA A 616 11.38 -13.10 -5.71
CA ALA A 616 12.32 -12.06 -6.13
C ALA A 616 11.68 -11.05 -7.11
N ASP A 617 11.06 -11.53 -8.18
CA ASP A 617 10.52 -10.73 -9.28
C ASP A 617 9.01 -10.98 -9.55
N HIS A 618 8.40 -11.97 -8.89
CA HIS A 618 6.98 -12.30 -9.02
C HIS A 618 6.27 -12.35 -7.66
N TRP A 619 4.95 -12.17 -7.71
CA TRP A 619 4.04 -12.66 -6.69
C TRP A 619 3.51 -14.02 -7.12
N LEU A 620 3.57 -15.01 -6.22
CA LEU A 620 2.82 -16.25 -6.39
C LEU A 620 1.46 -16.05 -5.73
N THR A 621 0.43 -15.88 -6.55
CA THR A 621 -0.95 -15.62 -6.11
C THR A 621 -1.70 -16.92 -6.01
N TYR A 622 -2.20 -17.27 -4.82
CA TYR A 622 -3.15 -18.35 -4.63
C TYR A 622 -4.58 -17.80 -4.72
N ALA A 623 -5.40 -18.47 -5.52
CA ALA A 623 -6.77 -18.06 -5.79
C ALA A 623 -7.72 -19.25 -5.72
N GLU A 624 -8.89 -19.01 -5.13
CA GLU A 624 -10.03 -19.91 -5.16
C GLU A 624 -10.77 -19.72 -6.49
N VAL A 625 -11.15 -20.84 -7.13
CA VAL A 625 -12.00 -20.85 -8.33
C VAL A 625 -13.45 -20.90 -7.88
N THR A 626 -14.19 -19.83 -8.15
CA THR A 626 -15.57 -19.64 -7.67
C THR A 626 -16.63 -19.96 -8.72
N ASP A 627 -16.26 -19.89 -10.01
CA ASP A 627 -17.15 -20.22 -11.14
C ASP A 627 -16.30 -20.55 -12.37
N GLY A 628 -16.93 -21.03 -13.45
CA GLY A 628 -16.27 -21.27 -14.72
C GLY A 628 -17.11 -22.12 -15.68
N ALA A 629 -16.69 -22.15 -16.94
CA ALA A 629 -17.32 -23.00 -17.94
C ALA A 629 -16.31 -23.50 -18.97
N VAL A 630 -16.61 -24.67 -19.53
CA VAL A 630 -15.94 -25.19 -20.73
C VAL A 630 -16.71 -24.68 -21.95
N VAL A 631 -16.03 -23.94 -22.81
CA VAL A 631 -16.59 -23.33 -24.03
C VAL A 631 -16.49 -24.28 -25.22
N ASN A 632 -15.36 -24.99 -25.34
CA ASN A 632 -15.10 -25.92 -26.44
C ASN A 632 -14.54 -27.25 -25.89
N GLY A 633 -15.43 -28.17 -25.51
CA GLY A 633 -15.06 -29.41 -24.82
C GLY A 633 -14.22 -30.41 -25.62
N ASP A 634 -14.30 -30.36 -26.96
CA ASP A 634 -13.54 -31.25 -27.85
C ASP A 634 -12.13 -30.74 -28.16
N LYS A 635 -11.81 -29.52 -27.71
CA LYS A 635 -10.54 -28.85 -27.99
C LYS A 635 -9.59 -28.96 -26.79
N LYS A 636 -8.29 -28.88 -27.07
CA LYS A 636 -7.25 -28.95 -26.05
C LYS A 636 -6.74 -27.56 -25.69
N THR A 637 -6.31 -27.39 -24.45
CA THR A 637 -5.59 -26.19 -24.01
C THR A 637 -4.22 -26.12 -24.68
N ALA A 638 -3.87 -24.95 -25.21
CA ALA A 638 -2.55 -24.68 -25.76
C ALA A 638 -1.46 -24.85 -24.68
N ILE A 639 -0.28 -25.36 -25.07
CA ILE A 639 0.85 -25.57 -24.16
C ILE A 639 1.98 -24.63 -24.54
N HIS A 640 2.50 -23.88 -23.57
CA HIS A 640 3.69 -23.06 -23.75
C HIS A 640 4.96 -23.90 -23.52
N ARG A 641 5.79 -24.02 -24.56
CA ARG A 641 7.11 -24.68 -24.50
C ARG A 641 8.21 -23.66 -24.72
N ARG A 642 9.05 -23.47 -23.70
CA ARG A 642 10.18 -22.53 -23.75
C ARG A 642 11.45 -23.23 -24.23
N LYS A 643 12.34 -22.47 -24.88
CA LYS A 643 13.69 -22.95 -25.23
C LYS A 643 14.69 -22.72 -24.09
N VAL A 644 14.51 -21.64 -23.33
CA VAL A 644 15.34 -21.26 -22.17
C VAL A 644 14.41 -20.61 -21.13
N ALA A 645 14.67 -20.80 -19.83
CA ALA A 645 13.79 -20.34 -18.76
C ALA A 645 14.21 -19.02 -18.07
N ASN A 646 15.30 -18.39 -18.50
CA ASN A 646 15.77 -17.13 -17.89
C ASN A 646 15.15 -15.86 -18.51
N TYR A 647 14.32 -15.98 -19.55
CA TYR A 647 13.52 -14.88 -20.10
C TYR A 647 12.26 -15.40 -20.82
N TYR A 648 11.31 -14.50 -21.04
CA TYR A 648 10.10 -14.72 -21.84
C TYR A 648 10.33 -14.36 -23.31
#